data_AF-A0A6A5WWA1-F1
#
_entry.id   AF-A0A6A5WWA1-F1
#
_cell.length_a   1.000
_cell.length_b   1.000
_cell.length_c   1.000
_cell.angle_alpha   90.00
_cell.angle_beta   90.00
_cell.angle_gamma   90.00
#
_symmetry.space_group_name_H-M   'P 1'
#
loop_
_entity.id
_entity.type
_entity.pdbx_description
1 polymer ?
#
loop_
_entity_poly.entity_id
_entity_poly.type
_entity_poly.pdbx_seq_one_letter_code
_entity_poly.pdbx_strand_id
1 'polypeptide(L)'
;MWFEKPSLVCVLCVLCVLQGVCCRAAPQSLGNGAGTGRIRDLDGESGRRLHGRFLHITDVHPDPFYKTYSSTEEDAACHRKRGPAGVYGAETSGCDTPLSLVNETFKWIHENLADSIDFVIWTGDSARHDNDEKIPRTQEQVIRQNEFLVQKFAQVFGTEENKGQGDFRIPIVPTFGNNDIMPHNIFLEGPNKWTLKYLDIWRSFVPEEQRHQFQQGGWFYVEVIPKQLAVISLNTLYFFDSNSGVDGCANKHEPGYEHMEWLRIQLQILRERGMKAILMGHVPPARVNSKESWDETCWQKFTLWQRQYRDIIVGSLFGHMNIDHFMIHDFKDIKKSTKKGSMSAADVESTDFKGSMYEDGEITVASASGYLLDLRNAWAKLPVPEKNSKPTSIQDYMDTEVEEESTWQSLASTVFGSKKAKKGGKDKDGKKKKKYTDKIGGKYAERYSVALVSPSVVPNYFPTLRVVEYNITGLEDLIIPFQSSSPPPRFPNAQLQTPVSGREFDDDTEWENRVQEMIEAKKKKNEKDARKKPKKWKFKIPSPPPKGAPPGPAYLPQLFTLKSYTQYFANLTHINNDFIEPTIFIEEKEEDVEDKRWKEGKHRQHQGKKPKPKPHPKKFKFEVEYNTTDDKLFKLKDLTVRSFVNLARKIGQDAKSKTVEAAEDDIENGFGDNLDDDHEQTEEDDSGDDIEAEKKGKKDKKHKKHKHGTKSAWFTFVRRAFVGTMDPRDIDEQFCQGVDEEVEEQGMEL
;
A
#
# COMPACT_ATOMS: atom_id res chain seq x y z
N MET A 1 -12.44 -33.17 -65.04
CA MET A 1 -13.27 -34.38 -65.20
C MET A 1 -14.00 -34.58 -63.87
N TRP A 2 -15.34 -34.58 -63.80
CA TRP A 2 -16.31 -35.57 -64.34
C TRP A 2 -16.16 -36.92 -63.61
N PHE A 3 -17.14 -37.50 -62.90
CA PHE A 3 -18.59 -37.24 -62.64
C PHE A 3 -18.90 -37.56 -61.13
N GLU A 4 -20.06 -37.38 -60.46
CA GLU A 4 -21.40 -36.70 -60.60
C GLU A 4 -21.88 -36.34 -59.14
N LYS A 5 -22.92 -35.57 -58.72
CA LYS A 5 -24.23 -35.05 -59.22
C LYS A 5 -25.39 -36.10 -59.27
N PRO A 6 -26.70 -35.72 -59.29
CA PRO A 6 -27.33 -34.41 -59.04
C PRO A 6 -28.64 -34.44 -58.18
N SER A 7 -29.43 -33.34 -58.26
CA SER A 7 -30.86 -33.15 -57.89
C SER A 7 -31.19 -32.85 -56.41
N LEU A 8 -32.29 -32.16 -56.04
CA LEU A 8 -33.16 -31.06 -56.59
C LEU A 8 -34.09 -30.61 -55.40
N VAL A 9 -34.92 -29.55 -55.31
CA VAL A 9 -35.51 -28.44 -56.12
C VAL A 9 -35.55 -27.21 -55.16
N CYS A 10 -35.31 -25.93 -55.49
CA CYS A 10 -35.99 -24.96 -56.36
C CYS A 10 -37.50 -24.71 -56.06
N VAL A 11 -38.08 -23.49 -56.08
CA VAL A 11 -37.54 -22.09 -56.03
C VAL A 11 -38.68 -21.04 -55.83
N LEU A 12 -38.34 -19.75 -55.65
CA LEU A 12 -39.15 -18.51 -55.84
C LEU A 12 -40.05 -17.94 -54.70
N CYS A 13 -40.35 -16.63 -54.81
CA CYS A 13 -40.92 -15.74 -53.79
C CYS A 13 -42.11 -14.90 -54.33
N VAL A 14 -42.99 -14.40 -53.44
CA VAL A 14 -43.93 -13.27 -53.70
C VAL A 14 -44.00 -12.37 -52.44
N LEU A 15 -44.42 -11.11 -52.59
CA LEU A 15 -44.29 -10.03 -51.58
C LEU A 15 -45.54 -9.73 -50.74
N CYS A 16 -45.29 -9.19 -49.53
CA CYS A 16 -46.02 -8.15 -48.77
C CYS A 16 -47.56 -8.12 -48.68
N VAL A 17 -48.07 -7.94 -47.43
CA VAL A 17 -48.76 -6.69 -47.00
C VAL A 17 -48.85 -6.59 -45.46
N LEU A 18 -49.10 -5.38 -44.97
CA LEU A 18 -49.07 -4.90 -43.57
C LEU A 18 -50.10 -5.52 -42.62
N GLN A 19 -49.67 -5.87 -41.40
CA GLN A 19 -50.23 -5.49 -40.07
C GLN A 19 -49.46 -6.28 -38.97
N GLY A 20 -49.24 -5.81 -37.73
CA GLY A 20 -49.56 -4.49 -37.17
C GLY A 20 -50.20 -4.57 -35.77
N VAL A 21 -49.44 -4.89 -34.72
CA VAL A 21 -49.75 -4.57 -33.30
C VAL A 21 -48.48 -4.70 -32.45
N CYS A 22 -48.34 -3.86 -31.41
CA CYS A 22 -47.25 -3.91 -30.45
C CYS A 22 -47.82 -3.90 -29.03
N CYS A 23 -47.65 -4.99 -28.28
CA CYS A 23 -48.16 -5.11 -26.91
C CYS A 23 -47.05 -4.88 -25.88
N ARG A 24 -46.96 -3.66 -25.36
CA ARG A 24 -46.32 -3.39 -24.07
C ARG A 24 -47.17 -4.00 -22.95
N ALA A 25 -46.54 -4.66 -21.98
CA ALA A 25 -47.12 -4.82 -20.65
C ALA A 25 -46.55 -3.71 -19.75
N ALA A 26 -47.44 -2.82 -19.26
CA ALA A 26 -47.14 -1.81 -18.25
C ALA A 26 -47.70 -2.29 -16.89
N PRO A 27 -47.29 -1.73 -15.73
CA PRO A 27 -47.53 -2.36 -14.43
C PRO A 27 -49.01 -2.33 -14.01
N GLN A 28 -49.41 -3.33 -13.22
CA GLN A 28 -50.71 -3.31 -12.55
C GLN A 28 -50.67 -2.38 -11.34
N SER A 29 -51.75 -1.60 -11.18
CA SER A 29 -51.92 -0.66 -10.07
C SER A 29 -52.61 -1.32 -8.88
N LEU A 30 -51.96 -1.27 -7.73
CA LEU A 30 -52.51 -1.39 -6.39
C LEU A 30 -51.77 -0.33 -5.54
N GLY A 31 -52.40 0.51 -4.73
CA GLY A 31 -53.82 0.70 -4.46
C GLY A 31 -53.94 1.43 -3.13
N ASN A 32 -54.41 2.69 -3.12
CA ASN A 32 -54.36 3.54 -1.92
C ASN A 32 -55.26 3.00 -0.79
N GLY A 33 -54.64 2.31 0.17
CA GLY A 33 -55.25 1.91 1.44
C GLY A 33 -54.55 2.60 2.60
N ALA A 34 -55.13 3.68 3.11
CA ALA A 34 -54.63 4.35 4.32
C ALA A 34 -54.97 3.47 5.55
N GLY A 35 -53.96 2.78 6.09
CA GLY A 35 -54.08 1.96 7.29
C GLY A 35 -52.90 2.15 8.21
N THR A 36 -53.14 2.60 9.44
CA THR A 36 -52.13 2.78 10.49
C THR A 36 -51.71 1.43 11.08
N GLY A 37 -51.01 0.63 10.28
CA GLY A 37 -50.37 -0.60 10.71
C GLY A 37 -49.19 -0.31 11.64
N ARG A 38 -49.08 -1.09 12.73
CA ARG A 38 -47.97 -0.98 13.69
C ARG A 38 -46.63 -1.22 13.01
N ILE A 39 -45.59 -0.60 13.59
CA ILE A 39 -44.21 -1.09 13.46
C ILE A 39 -44.23 -2.60 13.75
N ARG A 40 -43.70 -3.38 12.81
CA ARG A 40 -43.23 -4.74 13.07
C ARG A 40 -41.73 -4.61 13.21
N ASP A 41 -41.24 -4.84 14.42
CA ASP A 41 -39.81 -4.92 14.67
C ASP A 41 -39.23 -6.07 13.84
N LEU A 42 -38.23 -5.78 13.01
CA LEU A 42 -37.60 -6.76 12.11
C LEU A 42 -36.43 -7.47 12.81
N ASP A 43 -36.65 -7.87 14.06
CA ASP A 43 -35.76 -8.75 14.83
C ASP A 43 -35.86 -10.19 14.26
N GLY A 44 -35.23 -10.42 13.11
CA GLY A 44 -35.35 -11.70 12.41
C GLY A 44 -34.45 -11.98 11.20
N GLU A 45 -33.69 -11.02 10.66
CA GLU A 45 -32.74 -11.29 9.56
C GLU A 45 -31.29 -11.42 10.07
N SER A 46 -30.73 -12.62 9.98
CA SER A 46 -29.39 -12.97 10.47
C SER A 46 -28.27 -12.51 9.52
N GLY A 47 -27.97 -11.21 9.56
CA GLY A 47 -26.89 -10.61 8.80
C GLY A 47 -26.32 -9.35 9.44
N ARG A 48 -25.27 -8.81 8.81
CA ARG A 48 -24.60 -7.56 9.21
C ARG A 48 -24.90 -6.43 8.23
N ARG A 49 -24.94 -5.19 8.71
CA ARG A 49 -24.96 -4.00 7.85
C ARG A 49 -23.54 -3.69 7.32
N LEU A 50 -23.46 -2.80 6.33
CA LEU A 50 -22.18 -2.22 5.89
C LEU A 50 -21.84 -0.96 6.69
N HIS A 51 -20.58 -0.83 7.08
CA HIS A 51 -20.04 0.36 7.76
C HIS A 51 -19.31 1.31 6.80
N GLY A 52 -18.96 0.85 5.60
CA GLY A 52 -18.14 1.60 4.65
C GLY A 52 -16.68 1.70 5.07
N ARG A 53 -16.16 0.70 5.79
CA ARG A 53 -14.82 0.71 6.40
C ARG A 53 -14.15 -0.66 6.27
N PHE A 54 -12.88 -0.73 5.91
CA PHE A 54 -12.10 -1.97 5.92
C PHE A 54 -10.74 -1.80 6.61
N LEU A 55 -10.24 -2.90 7.17
CA LEU A 55 -8.92 -2.95 7.81
C LEU A 55 -7.87 -3.40 6.80
N HIS A 56 -6.76 -2.67 6.71
CA HIS A 56 -5.53 -3.11 6.04
C HIS A 56 -4.47 -3.34 7.14
N ILE A 57 -3.95 -4.56 7.18
CA ILE A 57 -2.88 -5.02 8.07
C ILE A 57 -1.83 -5.77 7.24
N THR A 58 -0.56 -5.67 7.59
CA THR A 58 0.54 -6.22 6.79
C THR A 58 1.77 -6.47 7.65
N ASP A 59 2.65 -7.37 7.18
CA ASP A 59 4.04 -7.50 7.63
C ASP A 59 4.10 -7.61 9.17
N VAL A 60 3.61 -8.74 9.68
CA VAL A 60 3.38 -8.96 11.10
C VAL A 60 4.55 -9.67 11.77
N HIS A 61 5.32 -10.48 11.03
CA HIS A 61 6.58 -11.10 11.45
C HIS A 61 6.63 -11.56 12.93
N PRO A 62 5.73 -12.46 13.37
CA PRO A 62 5.65 -12.93 14.75
C PRO A 62 6.85 -13.81 15.12
N ASP A 63 7.84 -13.27 15.84
CA ASP A 63 9.01 -14.01 16.31
C ASP A 63 8.73 -14.71 17.67
N PRO A 64 8.89 -16.05 17.74
CA PRO A 64 8.81 -16.81 18.99
C PRO A 64 10.11 -16.84 19.81
N PHE A 65 11.24 -16.35 19.29
CA PHE A 65 12.56 -16.42 19.96
C PHE A 65 12.94 -15.14 20.72
N TYR A 66 12.26 -14.02 20.45
CA TYR A 66 12.41 -12.70 21.04
C TYR A 66 12.46 -12.77 22.56
N LYS A 67 13.38 -12.00 23.16
CA LYS A 67 13.47 -11.86 24.61
C LYS A 67 13.52 -10.39 25.00
N THR A 68 12.64 -9.98 25.90
CA THR A 68 12.74 -8.67 26.54
C THR A 68 14.09 -8.50 27.23
N TYR A 69 14.66 -7.31 27.10
CA TYR A 69 16.01 -6.90 27.50
C TYR A 69 17.17 -7.66 26.83
N SER A 70 16.95 -8.26 25.66
CA SER A 70 18.01 -8.74 24.76
C SER A 70 18.68 -7.60 23.96
N SER A 71 19.75 -7.94 23.25
CA SER A 71 20.47 -7.02 22.36
C SER A 71 19.81 -6.93 20.97
N THR A 72 19.59 -5.69 20.53
CA THR A 72 19.07 -5.32 19.20
C THR A 72 20.14 -5.35 18.09
N GLU A 73 21.42 -5.50 18.45
CA GLU A 73 22.50 -5.71 17.49
C GLU A 73 22.29 -7.00 16.69
N GLU A 74 22.54 -6.94 15.38
CA GLU A 74 22.55 -8.03 14.39
C GLU A 74 23.05 -9.37 14.95
N ASP A 75 24.28 -9.38 15.51
CA ASP A 75 24.90 -10.60 16.04
C ASP A 75 24.16 -11.24 17.23
N ALA A 76 23.08 -10.62 17.73
CA ALA A 76 22.22 -11.08 18.82
C ALA A 76 20.72 -11.11 18.50
N ALA A 77 20.29 -10.48 17.40
CA ALA A 77 18.97 -10.64 16.76
C ALA A 77 17.75 -10.55 17.70
N CYS A 78 17.82 -9.77 18.78
CA CYS A 78 16.77 -9.66 19.79
C CYS A 78 16.42 -10.99 20.53
N HIS A 79 17.19 -12.06 20.30
CA HIS A 79 17.03 -13.37 20.92
C HIS A 79 17.95 -13.59 22.14
N ARG A 80 19.04 -12.81 22.26
CA ARG A 80 20.18 -13.14 23.15
C ARG A 80 21.01 -11.90 23.57
N LYS A 81 22.01 -12.11 24.43
CA LYS A 81 22.73 -11.07 25.21
C LYS A 81 21.78 -10.21 26.08
N ARG A 82 22.28 -9.08 26.62
CA ARG A 82 21.47 -8.06 27.29
C ARG A 82 21.51 -6.76 26.47
N GLY A 83 20.39 -6.04 26.41
CA GLY A 83 20.25 -4.83 25.59
C GLY A 83 18.90 -4.13 25.76
N PRO A 84 18.50 -3.26 24.80
CA PRO A 84 17.37 -2.36 24.95
C PRO A 84 16.00 -2.95 24.52
N ALA A 85 15.93 -4.22 24.12
CA ALA A 85 14.69 -4.84 23.62
C ALA A 85 13.51 -4.72 24.63
N GLY A 86 12.37 -4.18 24.19
CA GLY A 86 11.22 -3.90 25.07
C GLY A 86 10.33 -5.11 25.38
N VAL A 87 9.15 -4.85 25.96
CA VAL A 87 8.09 -5.87 26.12
C VAL A 87 7.37 -6.10 24.80
N TYR A 88 7.13 -5.03 24.04
CA TYR A 88 6.32 -5.04 22.82
C TYR A 88 7.13 -4.79 21.55
N GLY A 89 8.42 -5.16 21.55
CA GLY A 89 9.34 -4.89 20.43
C GLY A 89 10.32 -3.77 20.76
N ALA A 90 11.20 -3.48 19.81
CA ALA A 90 12.10 -2.34 19.85
C ALA A 90 12.05 -1.62 18.49
N GLU A 91 11.46 -0.43 18.48
CA GLU A 91 11.38 0.45 17.32
C GLU A 91 12.78 0.74 16.74
N THR A 92 12.86 1.00 15.42
CA THR A 92 14.11 1.41 14.74
C THR A 92 15.26 0.39 14.83
N SER A 93 14.92 -0.90 14.89
CA SER A 93 15.87 -2.01 14.91
C SER A 93 15.41 -3.16 14.01
N GLY A 94 16.32 -4.08 13.68
CA GLY A 94 16.00 -5.32 12.96
C GLY A 94 15.38 -6.42 13.85
N CYS A 95 14.63 -6.02 14.88
CA CYS A 95 13.83 -6.95 15.67
C CYS A 95 12.51 -7.26 14.96
N ASP A 96 12.19 -8.53 14.84
CA ASP A 96 10.84 -8.98 14.53
C ASP A 96 9.86 -8.83 15.72
N THR A 97 8.57 -9.06 15.47
CA THR A 97 7.47 -8.79 16.39
C THR A 97 7.37 -9.84 17.50
N PRO A 98 7.58 -9.51 18.78
CA PRO A 98 7.35 -10.46 19.85
C PRO A 98 5.86 -10.83 19.95
N LEU A 99 5.58 -12.07 20.36
CA LEU A 99 4.22 -12.59 20.51
C LEU A 99 3.34 -11.74 21.45
N SER A 100 3.92 -10.98 22.38
CA SER A 100 3.26 -9.97 23.21
C SER A 100 2.62 -8.83 22.39
N LEU A 101 3.34 -8.27 21.41
CA LEU A 101 2.85 -7.24 20.50
C LEU A 101 1.78 -7.79 19.57
N VAL A 102 1.93 -9.03 19.06
CA VAL A 102 0.89 -9.70 18.26
C VAL A 102 -0.39 -9.88 19.09
N ASN A 103 -0.26 -10.35 20.33
CA ASN A 103 -1.39 -10.58 21.23
C ASN A 103 -2.16 -9.29 21.54
N GLU A 104 -1.47 -8.22 21.96
CA GLU A 104 -2.12 -6.95 22.26
C GLU A 104 -2.62 -6.22 20.99
N THR A 105 -1.99 -6.43 19.83
CA THR A 105 -2.48 -5.87 18.55
C THR A 105 -3.83 -6.46 18.15
N PHE A 106 -3.96 -7.79 18.08
CA PHE A 106 -5.23 -8.41 17.73
C PHE A 106 -6.31 -8.20 18.79
N LYS A 107 -5.94 -8.15 20.07
CA LYS A 107 -6.83 -7.75 21.16
C LYS A 107 -7.32 -6.30 21.00
N TRP A 108 -6.45 -5.36 20.64
CA TRP A 108 -6.87 -3.97 20.40
C TRP A 108 -7.82 -3.87 19.18
N ILE A 109 -7.57 -4.63 18.11
CA ILE A 109 -8.49 -4.73 16.96
C ILE A 109 -9.85 -5.28 17.40
N HIS A 110 -9.89 -6.31 18.25
CA HIS A 110 -11.13 -6.83 18.83
C HIS A 110 -11.87 -5.79 19.68
N GLU A 111 -11.16 -5.12 20.60
CA GLU A 111 -11.75 -4.13 21.52
C GLU A 111 -12.21 -2.83 20.84
N ASN A 112 -11.65 -2.45 19.68
CA ASN A 112 -11.83 -1.10 19.10
C ASN A 112 -12.34 -1.07 17.65
N LEU A 113 -12.20 -2.15 16.87
CA LEU A 113 -12.50 -2.16 15.43
C LEU A 113 -13.46 -3.27 14.98
N ALA A 114 -13.47 -4.44 15.61
CA ALA A 114 -14.05 -5.66 15.02
C ALA A 114 -15.50 -5.53 14.53
N ASP A 115 -16.36 -4.83 15.29
CA ASP A 115 -17.78 -4.64 14.97
C ASP A 115 -18.05 -3.38 14.12
N SER A 116 -17.03 -2.86 13.44
CA SER A 116 -17.07 -1.62 12.64
C SER A 116 -16.31 -1.69 11.32
N ILE A 117 -15.98 -2.91 10.89
CA ILE A 117 -15.12 -3.24 9.73
C ILE A 117 -15.84 -4.26 8.85
N ASP A 118 -15.91 -4.02 7.54
CA ASP A 118 -16.68 -4.83 6.60
C ASP A 118 -15.91 -6.03 6.04
N PHE A 119 -14.59 -5.94 5.98
CA PHE A 119 -13.67 -6.98 5.56
C PHE A 119 -12.23 -6.61 5.96
N VAL A 120 -11.32 -7.57 5.91
CA VAL A 120 -9.89 -7.37 6.16
C VAL A 120 -9.08 -7.66 4.90
N ILE A 121 -8.12 -6.80 4.60
CA ILE A 121 -7.05 -7.00 3.62
C ILE A 121 -5.77 -7.26 4.41
N TRP A 122 -5.18 -8.45 4.22
CA TRP A 122 -3.94 -8.87 4.86
C TRP A 122 -2.88 -9.09 3.79
N THR A 123 -1.96 -8.14 3.62
CA THR A 123 -0.96 -8.16 2.52
C THR A 123 0.29 -9.00 2.82
N GLY A 124 0.14 -10.09 3.58
CA GLY A 124 1.16 -11.12 3.78
C GLY A 124 2.19 -10.83 4.88
N ASP A 125 3.30 -11.55 4.78
CA ASP A 125 4.46 -11.60 5.67
C ASP A 125 4.12 -11.93 7.13
N SER A 126 3.87 -13.23 7.28
CA SER A 126 3.36 -13.90 8.47
C SER A 126 4.45 -14.55 9.30
N ALA A 127 5.70 -14.53 8.86
CA ALA A 127 6.83 -15.22 9.45
C ALA A 127 8.01 -14.27 9.63
N ARG A 128 8.73 -14.38 10.75
CA ARG A 128 9.91 -13.57 11.10
C ARG A 128 10.95 -13.52 9.97
N HIS A 129 11.76 -12.48 9.88
CA HIS A 129 12.95 -12.45 9.04
C HIS A 129 14.01 -13.47 9.53
N ASP A 130 15.06 -13.69 8.74
CA ASP A 130 16.11 -14.66 9.10
C ASP A 130 17.36 -14.04 9.71
N ASN A 131 17.14 -13.05 10.57
CA ASN A 131 18.16 -12.18 11.16
C ASN A 131 19.06 -12.86 12.21
N ASP A 132 18.95 -14.18 12.45
CA ASP A 132 19.83 -14.94 13.36
C ASP A 132 20.39 -16.21 12.71
N GLU A 133 21.64 -16.13 12.22
CA GLU A 133 22.38 -17.28 11.67
C GLU A 133 22.40 -18.54 12.56
N LYS A 134 22.20 -18.39 13.88
CA LYS A 134 22.23 -19.49 14.87
C LYS A 134 20.86 -20.10 15.12
N ILE A 135 19.81 -19.45 14.64
CA ILE A 135 18.43 -19.91 14.67
C ILE A 135 17.84 -19.63 13.28
N PRO A 136 18.28 -20.32 12.22
CA PRO A 136 17.71 -20.14 10.89
C PRO A 136 16.22 -20.47 10.87
N ARG A 137 15.47 -19.83 9.98
CA ARG A 137 14.04 -20.05 9.80
C ARG A 137 13.85 -21.39 9.09
N THR A 138 12.90 -22.17 9.58
CA THR A 138 12.54 -23.47 8.99
C THR A 138 11.18 -23.39 8.31
N GLN A 139 10.90 -24.29 7.38
CA GLN A 139 9.59 -24.36 6.73
C GLN A 139 8.46 -24.59 7.75
N GLU A 140 8.74 -25.35 8.81
CA GLU A 140 7.79 -25.55 9.91
C GLU A 140 7.52 -24.26 10.69
N GLN A 141 8.53 -23.39 10.89
CA GLN A 141 8.32 -22.07 11.49
C GLN A 141 7.40 -21.21 10.64
N VAL A 142 7.67 -21.08 9.32
CA VAL A 142 6.81 -20.32 8.39
C VAL A 142 5.36 -20.78 8.45
N ILE A 143 5.13 -22.10 8.42
CA ILE A 143 3.82 -22.73 8.53
C ILE A 143 3.14 -22.38 9.87
N ARG A 144 3.81 -22.63 11.00
CA ARG A 144 3.25 -22.40 12.34
C ARG A 144 2.97 -20.92 12.61
N GLN A 145 3.79 -20.03 12.08
CA GLN A 145 3.65 -18.58 12.21
C GLN A 145 2.44 -18.06 11.40
N ASN A 146 2.22 -18.55 10.18
CA ASN A 146 0.99 -18.26 9.44
C ASN A 146 -0.26 -18.84 10.13
N GLU A 147 -0.22 -20.11 10.56
CA GLU A 147 -1.31 -20.76 11.32
C GLU A 147 -1.66 -19.99 12.61
N PHE A 148 -0.65 -19.44 13.31
CA PHE A 148 -0.86 -18.57 14.48
C PHE A 148 -1.60 -17.27 14.11
N LEU A 149 -1.27 -16.62 12.98
CA LEU A 149 -2.00 -15.43 12.54
C LEU A 149 -3.42 -15.75 12.05
N VAL A 150 -3.65 -16.91 11.41
CA VAL A 150 -5.01 -17.40 11.13
C VAL A 150 -5.80 -17.61 12.43
N GLN A 151 -5.18 -18.19 13.46
CA GLN A 151 -5.79 -18.31 14.79
C GLN A 151 -6.11 -16.94 15.40
N LYS A 152 -5.24 -15.94 15.23
CA LYS A 152 -5.45 -14.56 15.68
C LYS A 152 -6.63 -13.89 14.97
N PHE A 153 -6.74 -14.03 13.64
CA PHE A 153 -7.93 -13.59 12.91
C PHE A 153 -9.20 -14.30 13.38
N ALA A 154 -9.14 -15.59 13.68
CA ALA A 154 -10.29 -16.35 14.20
C ALA A 154 -10.70 -15.91 15.61
N GLN A 155 -9.77 -15.47 16.45
CA GLN A 155 -10.05 -14.89 17.78
C GLN A 155 -10.78 -13.53 17.71
N VAL A 156 -10.58 -12.77 16.63
CA VAL A 156 -11.21 -11.43 16.46
C VAL A 156 -12.51 -11.50 15.65
N PHE A 157 -12.49 -12.24 14.55
CA PHE A 157 -13.54 -12.23 13.52
C PHE A 157 -14.22 -13.59 13.32
N GLY A 158 -13.89 -14.62 14.10
CA GLY A 158 -14.58 -15.91 14.07
C GLY A 158 -16.03 -15.83 14.56
N THR A 159 -16.81 -16.86 14.24
CA THR A 159 -18.18 -17.06 14.74
C THR A 159 -18.17 -17.85 16.07
N GLU A 160 -19.14 -17.56 16.95
CA GLU A 160 -19.24 -18.23 18.26
C GLU A 160 -19.49 -19.74 18.15
N GLU A 161 -20.31 -20.16 17.19
CA GLU A 161 -20.73 -21.56 17.03
C GLU A 161 -19.61 -22.48 16.50
N ASN A 162 -18.60 -21.93 15.82
CA ASN A 162 -17.58 -22.69 15.11
C ASN A 162 -16.13 -22.28 15.46
N LYS A 163 -15.86 -22.10 16.77
CA LYS A 163 -14.53 -21.89 17.38
C LYS A 163 -13.56 -23.06 17.16
N GLY A 164 -13.11 -23.21 15.92
CA GLY A 164 -12.21 -24.27 15.45
C GLY A 164 -12.42 -24.73 14.01
N GLN A 165 -13.51 -24.33 13.32
CA GLN A 165 -13.81 -24.76 11.93
C GLN A 165 -13.69 -23.64 10.88
N GLY A 166 -13.47 -22.39 11.31
CA GLY A 166 -13.06 -21.31 10.41
C GLY A 166 -14.20 -20.65 9.62
N ASP A 167 -15.41 -20.56 10.17
CA ASP A 167 -16.43 -19.62 9.68
C ASP A 167 -16.19 -18.23 10.30
N PHE A 168 -16.04 -17.21 9.45
CA PHE A 168 -15.74 -15.82 9.86
C PHE A 168 -16.95 -14.90 9.68
N ARG A 169 -17.14 -13.96 10.61
CA ARG A 169 -18.20 -12.92 10.60
C ARG A 169 -18.07 -11.96 9.42
N ILE A 170 -16.84 -11.73 8.97
CA ILE A 170 -16.50 -10.87 7.82
C ILE A 170 -15.44 -11.55 6.93
N PRO A 171 -15.37 -11.23 5.63
CA PRO A 171 -14.32 -11.72 4.74
C PRO A 171 -12.93 -11.24 5.17
N ILE A 172 -11.94 -12.12 5.08
CA ILE A 172 -10.52 -11.82 5.30
C ILE A 172 -9.76 -12.32 4.07
N VAL A 173 -8.98 -11.44 3.46
CA VAL A 173 -8.32 -11.70 2.17
C VAL A 173 -6.80 -11.64 2.37
N PRO A 174 -6.12 -12.79 2.53
CA PRO A 174 -4.67 -12.87 2.58
C PRO A 174 -4.01 -12.79 1.19
N THR A 175 -2.70 -12.54 1.17
CA THR A 175 -1.80 -12.85 0.06
C THR A 175 -0.45 -13.32 0.59
N PHE A 176 0.40 -13.88 -0.28
CA PHE A 176 1.76 -14.28 0.08
C PHE A 176 2.69 -13.06 0.09
N GLY A 177 3.40 -12.86 1.19
CA GLY A 177 4.62 -12.07 1.23
C GLY A 177 5.89 -12.91 1.01
N ASN A 178 7.04 -12.24 0.87
CA ASN A 178 8.29 -12.90 0.48
C ASN A 178 8.96 -13.70 1.61
N ASN A 179 8.50 -13.53 2.85
CA ASN A 179 8.85 -14.34 4.02
C ASN A 179 7.84 -15.47 4.31
N ASP A 180 6.67 -15.48 3.65
CA ASP A 180 5.67 -16.58 3.72
C ASP A 180 6.10 -17.85 2.97
N ILE A 181 7.32 -17.91 2.42
CA ILE A 181 7.87 -19.07 1.70
C ILE A 181 9.36 -19.26 1.98
N MET A 182 9.86 -20.46 1.72
CA MET A 182 11.29 -20.76 1.65
C MET A 182 11.66 -21.49 0.34
N PRO A 183 12.85 -21.23 -0.24
CA PRO A 183 13.83 -20.20 0.17
C PRO A 183 13.25 -18.78 0.06
N HIS A 184 13.71 -17.85 0.89
CA HIS A 184 13.23 -16.46 0.93
C HIS A 184 13.22 -15.82 -0.47
N ASN A 185 12.15 -15.09 -0.81
CA ASN A 185 11.83 -14.54 -2.15
C ASN A 185 11.50 -15.57 -3.25
N ILE A 186 11.86 -16.86 -3.14
CA ILE A 186 11.77 -17.83 -4.25
C ILE A 186 10.41 -18.55 -4.27
N PHE A 187 9.42 -17.92 -4.89
CA PHE A 187 8.15 -18.59 -5.22
C PHE A 187 8.20 -19.22 -6.61
N LEU A 188 8.28 -20.55 -6.67
CA LEU A 188 8.32 -21.32 -7.93
C LEU A 188 6.93 -21.47 -8.57
N GLU A 189 6.91 -21.86 -9.84
CA GLU A 189 5.68 -22.20 -10.60
C GLU A 189 4.78 -23.20 -9.83
N GLY A 190 3.46 -23.07 -9.98
CA GLY A 190 2.48 -23.91 -9.30
C GLY A 190 1.83 -24.95 -10.25
N PRO A 191 1.15 -25.97 -9.70
CA PRO A 191 1.00 -26.27 -8.28
C PRO A 191 2.29 -26.82 -7.64
N ASN A 192 2.57 -26.33 -6.44
CA ASN A 192 3.73 -26.70 -5.62
C ASN A 192 3.35 -26.84 -4.13
N LYS A 193 4.25 -27.37 -3.30
CA LYS A 193 3.93 -27.67 -1.90
C LYS A 193 3.48 -26.45 -1.08
N TRP A 194 3.97 -25.23 -1.39
CA TRP A 194 3.48 -24.00 -0.78
C TRP A 194 2.02 -23.71 -1.15
N THR A 195 1.66 -23.71 -2.44
CA THR A 195 0.26 -23.52 -2.87
C THR A 195 -0.71 -24.59 -2.35
N LEU A 196 -0.22 -25.81 -2.07
CA LEU A 196 -1.01 -26.87 -1.46
C LEU A 196 -1.18 -26.65 0.04
N LYS A 197 -0.09 -26.50 0.80
CA LYS A 197 -0.12 -26.30 2.25
C LYS A 197 -0.85 -25.01 2.66
N TYR A 198 -0.66 -23.92 1.93
CA TYR A 198 -1.41 -22.68 2.18
C TYR A 198 -2.88 -22.77 1.75
N LEU A 199 -3.27 -23.65 0.82
CA LEU A 199 -4.70 -23.90 0.58
C LEU A 199 -5.36 -24.57 1.78
N ASP A 200 -4.65 -25.46 2.49
CA ASP A 200 -5.18 -26.07 3.71
C ASP A 200 -5.22 -25.09 4.89
N ILE A 201 -4.24 -24.20 5.04
CA ILE A 201 -4.24 -23.15 6.08
C ILE A 201 -5.30 -22.06 5.78
N TRP A 202 -5.44 -21.61 4.53
CA TRP A 202 -6.37 -20.56 4.10
C TRP A 202 -7.68 -21.10 3.51
N ARG A 203 -8.04 -22.35 3.82
CA ARG A 203 -9.20 -23.06 3.22
C ARG A 203 -10.54 -22.35 3.40
N SER A 204 -10.64 -21.55 4.47
CA SER A 204 -11.78 -20.68 4.82
C SER A 204 -11.74 -19.28 4.19
N PHE A 205 -10.54 -18.79 3.81
CA PHE A 205 -10.39 -17.48 3.17
C PHE A 205 -10.48 -17.56 1.63
N VAL A 206 -10.14 -18.71 1.06
CA VAL A 206 -10.20 -18.97 -0.39
C VAL A 206 -11.56 -19.64 -0.75
N PRO A 207 -12.45 -18.94 -1.48
CA PRO A 207 -13.75 -19.48 -1.92
C PRO A 207 -13.57 -20.78 -2.73
N GLU A 208 -14.53 -21.70 -2.65
CA GLU A 208 -14.40 -23.04 -3.24
C GLU A 208 -14.12 -23.01 -4.75
N GLU A 209 -14.81 -22.12 -5.46
CA GLU A 209 -14.65 -21.84 -6.89
C GLU A 209 -13.27 -21.27 -7.25
N GLN A 210 -12.53 -20.70 -6.28
CA GLN A 210 -11.18 -20.17 -6.47
C GLN A 210 -10.07 -21.18 -6.11
N ARG A 211 -10.35 -22.22 -5.33
CA ARG A 211 -9.31 -23.12 -4.78
C ARG A 211 -8.42 -23.73 -5.86
N HIS A 212 -8.96 -24.11 -7.02
CA HIS A 212 -8.14 -24.57 -8.15
C HIS A 212 -7.19 -23.48 -8.69
N GLN A 213 -7.64 -22.22 -8.80
CA GLN A 213 -6.77 -21.13 -9.28
C GLN A 213 -5.70 -20.79 -8.24
N PHE A 214 -6.04 -20.86 -6.96
CA PHE A 214 -5.08 -20.74 -5.86
C PHE A 214 -4.01 -21.84 -5.93
N GLN A 215 -4.37 -23.09 -6.22
CA GLN A 215 -3.37 -24.16 -6.40
C GLN A 215 -2.43 -23.90 -7.59
N GLN A 216 -2.89 -23.30 -8.69
CA GLN A 216 -2.02 -23.02 -9.84
C GLN A 216 -0.97 -21.92 -9.59
N GLY A 217 -1.16 -21.03 -8.59
CA GLY A 217 -0.20 -19.94 -8.39
C GLY A 217 -0.40 -19.00 -7.20
N GLY A 218 -1.20 -19.36 -6.20
CA GLY A 218 -1.43 -18.57 -4.99
C GLY A 218 -2.28 -17.31 -5.18
N TRP A 219 -2.88 -17.11 -6.36
CA TRP A 219 -3.74 -15.97 -6.67
C TRP A 219 -5.23 -16.37 -6.61
N PHE A 220 -6.09 -15.45 -6.19
CA PHE A 220 -7.54 -15.66 -6.06
C PHE A 220 -8.29 -14.32 -5.92
N TYR A 221 -9.62 -14.34 -5.88
CA TYR A 221 -10.41 -13.18 -5.45
C TYR A 221 -11.52 -13.58 -4.44
N VAL A 222 -12.01 -12.59 -3.69
CA VAL A 222 -13.13 -12.75 -2.76
C VAL A 222 -14.15 -11.65 -3.03
N GLU A 223 -15.43 -12.02 -3.17
CA GLU A 223 -16.53 -11.05 -3.29
C GLU A 223 -16.90 -10.46 -1.92
N VAL A 224 -16.03 -9.60 -1.39
CA VAL A 224 -16.17 -9.01 -0.05
C VAL A 224 -17.47 -8.25 0.18
N ILE A 225 -18.11 -7.78 -0.90
CA ILE A 225 -19.53 -7.43 -0.93
C ILE A 225 -20.15 -8.23 -2.09
N PRO A 226 -20.96 -9.27 -1.80
CA PRO A 226 -21.44 -10.22 -2.81
C PRO A 226 -22.07 -9.55 -4.04
N LYS A 227 -21.62 -9.95 -5.23
CA LYS A 227 -22.06 -9.42 -6.54
C LYS A 227 -21.84 -7.93 -6.77
N GLN A 228 -21.06 -7.24 -5.93
CA GLN A 228 -20.83 -5.79 -6.00
C GLN A 228 -19.34 -5.42 -6.01
N LEU A 229 -18.58 -5.85 -5.00
CA LEU A 229 -17.17 -5.52 -4.80
C LEU A 229 -16.36 -6.79 -4.55
N ALA A 230 -15.28 -6.97 -5.30
CA ALA A 230 -14.30 -8.02 -5.07
C ALA A 230 -12.94 -7.43 -4.67
N VAL A 231 -12.19 -8.17 -3.85
CA VAL A 231 -10.74 -7.95 -3.65
C VAL A 231 -10.01 -9.06 -4.39
N ILE A 232 -9.06 -8.70 -5.24
CA ILE A 232 -8.22 -9.62 -6.01
C ILE A 232 -6.86 -9.73 -5.33
N SER A 233 -6.56 -10.90 -4.78
CA SER A 233 -5.27 -11.23 -4.17
C SER A 233 -4.27 -11.66 -5.25
N LEU A 234 -3.22 -10.86 -5.42
CA LEU A 234 -2.15 -11.08 -6.38
C LEU A 234 -0.95 -11.68 -5.65
N ASN A 235 -0.56 -12.91 -5.99
CA ASN A 235 0.79 -13.39 -5.68
C ASN A 235 1.82 -12.56 -6.45
N THR A 236 2.38 -11.54 -5.80
CA THR A 236 3.35 -10.60 -6.38
C THR A 236 4.75 -11.16 -6.51
N LEU A 237 5.05 -12.31 -5.90
CA LEU A 237 6.37 -12.95 -5.96
C LEU A 237 6.69 -13.45 -7.37
N TYR A 238 5.68 -13.71 -8.20
CA TYR A 238 5.86 -13.97 -9.63
C TYR A 238 6.18 -12.72 -10.47
N PHE A 239 6.17 -11.53 -9.87
CA PHE A 239 6.58 -10.28 -10.50
C PHE A 239 7.88 -9.72 -9.91
N PHE A 240 8.26 -10.14 -8.71
CA PHE A 240 9.39 -9.63 -7.93
C PHE A 240 10.74 -9.93 -8.61
N ASP A 241 11.57 -8.91 -8.87
CA ASP A 241 12.89 -9.09 -9.52
C ASP A 241 13.85 -9.99 -8.72
N SER A 242 13.71 -9.99 -7.38
CA SER A 242 14.50 -10.85 -6.48
C SER A 242 14.11 -12.34 -6.53
N ASN A 243 12.99 -12.72 -7.18
CA ASN A 243 12.62 -14.12 -7.36
C ASN A 243 13.33 -14.74 -8.58
N SER A 244 14.55 -15.23 -8.38
CA SER A 244 15.34 -15.89 -9.42
C SER A 244 14.74 -17.21 -9.96
N GLY A 245 13.63 -17.69 -9.37
CA GLY A 245 12.84 -18.80 -9.87
C GLY A 245 11.96 -18.47 -11.10
N VAL A 246 11.77 -17.19 -11.46
CA VAL A 246 10.89 -16.75 -12.57
C VAL A 246 11.60 -15.82 -13.57
N ASP A 247 11.07 -15.75 -14.79
CA ASP A 247 11.59 -14.93 -15.91
C ASP A 247 10.51 -13.93 -16.40
N GLY A 248 9.92 -13.22 -15.43
CA GLY A 248 8.98 -12.12 -15.66
C GLY A 248 7.63 -12.50 -16.29
N CYS A 249 7.03 -11.54 -16.98
CA CYS A 249 5.66 -11.65 -17.53
C CYS A 249 5.58 -11.60 -19.06
N ALA A 250 6.70 -11.54 -19.79
CA ALA A 250 6.72 -11.50 -21.25
C ALA A 250 6.51 -12.88 -21.90
N ASN A 251 7.14 -13.92 -21.37
CA ASN A 251 7.14 -15.28 -21.91
C ASN A 251 5.87 -16.05 -21.50
N LYS A 252 5.17 -16.67 -22.45
CA LYS A 252 3.92 -17.43 -22.22
C LYS A 252 4.13 -18.84 -21.61
N HIS A 253 5.22 -19.00 -20.87
CA HIS A 253 5.66 -20.22 -20.17
C HIS A 253 6.32 -19.83 -18.83
N GLU A 254 5.89 -18.71 -18.26
CA GLU A 254 6.36 -18.17 -16.98
C GLU A 254 5.12 -17.79 -16.18
N PRO A 255 5.06 -18.10 -14.87
CA PRO A 255 3.85 -17.93 -14.07
C PRO A 255 3.41 -16.47 -13.99
N GLY A 256 4.32 -15.50 -14.07
CA GLY A 256 4.00 -14.08 -14.17
C GLY A 256 3.17 -13.73 -15.42
N TYR A 257 3.40 -14.40 -16.56
CA TYR A 257 2.56 -14.21 -17.74
C TYR A 257 1.16 -14.78 -17.51
N GLU A 258 1.06 -15.96 -16.90
CA GLU A 258 -0.21 -16.67 -16.69
C GLU A 258 -1.10 -15.94 -15.67
N HIS A 259 -0.51 -15.49 -14.57
CA HIS A 259 -1.13 -14.59 -13.58
C HIS A 259 -1.72 -13.35 -14.25
N MET A 260 -0.95 -12.67 -15.11
CA MET A 260 -1.43 -11.50 -15.84
C MET A 260 -2.59 -11.81 -16.80
N GLU A 261 -2.60 -12.98 -17.46
CA GLU A 261 -3.75 -13.40 -18.29
C GLU A 261 -4.96 -13.84 -17.46
N TRP A 262 -4.78 -14.45 -16.28
CA TRP A 262 -5.84 -14.72 -15.30
C TRP A 262 -6.46 -13.41 -14.80
N LEU A 263 -5.64 -12.45 -14.36
CA LEU A 263 -6.08 -11.13 -13.91
C LEU A 263 -6.85 -10.39 -15.03
N ARG A 264 -6.40 -10.52 -16.29
CA ARG A 264 -7.11 -9.99 -17.47
C ARG A 264 -8.47 -10.66 -17.69
N ILE A 265 -8.66 -11.90 -17.27
CA ILE A 265 -9.92 -12.64 -17.39
C ILE A 265 -10.85 -12.24 -16.24
N GLN A 266 -10.37 -12.25 -14.98
CA GLN A 266 -11.21 -11.88 -13.84
C GLN A 266 -11.68 -10.43 -13.90
N LEU A 267 -10.81 -9.47 -14.24
CA LEU A 267 -11.22 -8.07 -14.41
C LEU A 267 -12.22 -7.89 -15.57
N GLN A 268 -12.16 -8.72 -16.61
CA GLN A 268 -13.17 -8.70 -17.67
C GLN A 268 -14.52 -9.26 -17.19
N ILE A 269 -14.51 -10.37 -16.45
CA ILE A 269 -15.73 -10.98 -15.87
C ILE A 269 -16.38 -10.04 -14.87
N LEU A 270 -15.61 -9.42 -13.97
CA LEU A 270 -16.12 -8.44 -13.00
C LEU A 270 -16.74 -7.22 -13.71
N ARG A 271 -16.09 -6.68 -14.75
CA ARG A 271 -16.66 -5.63 -15.62
C ARG A 271 -17.98 -6.07 -16.26
N GLU A 272 -18.04 -7.26 -16.85
CA GLU A 272 -19.23 -7.78 -17.53
C GLU A 272 -20.39 -8.04 -16.54
N ARG A 273 -20.06 -8.33 -15.27
CA ARG A 273 -21.00 -8.41 -14.14
C ARG A 273 -21.36 -7.04 -13.51
N GLY A 274 -20.75 -5.95 -13.96
CA GLY A 274 -20.94 -4.60 -13.41
C GLY A 274 -20.20 -4.31 -12.09
N MET A 275 -19.41 -5.27 -11.58
CA MET A 275 -18.73 -5.21 -10.30
C MET A 275 -17.49 -4.31 -10.30
N LYS A 276 -17.05 -3.92 -9.10
CA LYS A 276 -15.80 -3.19 -8.87
C LYS A 276 -14.73 -4.11 -8.23
N ALA A 277 -13.46 -3.71 -8.35
CA ALA A 277 -12.31 -4.49 -7.90
C ALA A 277 -11.31 -3.64 -7.10
N ILE A 278 -10.93 -4.10 -5.90
CA ILE A 278 -9.69 -3.69 -5.24
C ILE A 278 -8.60 -4.68 -5.65
N LEU A 279 -7.39 -4.20 -5.95
CA LEU A 279 -6.21 -5.04 -6.17
C LEU A 279 -5.36 -5.03 -4.90
N MET A 280 -4.87 -6.20 -4.48
CA MET A 280 -3.90 -6.30 -3.37
C MET A 280 -2.75 -7.24 -3.72
N GLY A 281 -1.58 -7.00 -3.13
CA GLY A 281 -0.42 -7.87 -3.19
C GLY A 281 0.55 -7.55 -2.06
N HIS A 282 1.67 -8.24 -1.94
CA HIS A 282 2.66 -7.92 -0.91
C HIS A 282 3.68 -6.90 -1.46
N VAL A 283 4.62 -7.37 -2.30
CA VAL A 283 5.67 -6.54 -2.91
C VAL A 283 5.05 -5.50 -3.84
N PRO A 284 5.21 -4.19 -3.60
CA PRO A 284 4.61 -3.17 -4.45
C PRO A 284 5.36 -2.97 -5.77
N PRO A 285 4.69 -2.45 -6.81
CA PRO A 285 5.28 -2.15 -8.13
C PRO A 285 6.13 -0.87 -8.13
N ALA A 286 7.12 -0.78 -7.23
CA ALA A 286 8.10 0.30 -7.18
C ALA A 286 8.97 0.31 -8.44
N ARG A 287 9.22 1.51 -8.98
CA ARG A 287 9.93 1.72 -10.25
C ARG A 287 10.52 3.13 -10.35
N VAL A 288 11.64 3.33 -9.67
CA VAL A 288 12.48 4.54 -9.69
C VAL A 288 13.96 4.14 -9.82
N ASN A 289 14.86 5.09 -10.11
CA ASN A 289 16.26 4.79 -10.42
C ASN A 289 16.98 3.95 -9.35
N SER A 290 16.74 4.25 -8.08
CA SER A 290 17.28 3.52 -6.92
C SER A 290 16.55 2.20 -6.60
N LYS A 291 15.31 2.00 -7.06
CA LYS A 291 14.53 0.79 -6.78
C LYS A 291 13.50 0.48 -7.86
N GLU A 292 13.77 -0.56 -8.65
CA GLU A 292 12.74 -1.33 -9.37
C GLU A 292 12.46 -2.61 -8.57
N SER A 293 11.21 -2.86 -8.17
CA SER A 293 10.85 -4.04 -7.37
C SER A 293 10.16 -5.14 -8.17
N TRP A 294 9.59 -4.82 -9.34
CA TRP A 294 9.05 -5.84 -10.24
C TRP A 294 9.83 -5.84 -11.55
N ASP A 295 9.94 -7.01 -12.18
CA ASP A 295 10.35 -7.13 -13.58
C ASP A 295 9.59 -6.10 -14.44
N GLU A 296 10.34 -5.33 -15.22
CA GLU A 296 9.81 -4.32 -16.13
C GLU A 296 8.75 -4.92 -17.06
N THR A 297 8.84 -6.18 -17.49
CA THR A 297 7.80 -6.79 -18.33
C THR A 297 6.49 -7.05 -17.56
N CYS A 298 6.56 -7.37 -16.26
CA CYS A 298 5.42 -7.44 -15.35
C CYS A 298 4.83 -6.05 -15.06
N TRP A 299 5.65 -5.07 -14.70
CA TRP A 299 5.18 -3.69 -14.46
C TRP A 299 4.47 -3.10 -15.70
N GLN A 300 5.03 -3.33 -16.88
CA GLN A 300 4.46 -2.91 -18.17
C GLN A 300 3.07 -3.50 -18.45
N LYS A 301 2.84 -4.77 -18.09
CA LYS A 301 1.50 -5.39 -18.17
C LYS A 301 0.56 -4.84 -17.09
N PHE A 302 0.98 -4.81 -15.84
CA PHE A 302 0.15 -4.36 -14.72
C PHE A 302 -0.37 -2.93 -14.91
N THR A 303 0.53 -2.01 -15.25
CA THR A 303 0.20 -0.60 -15.51
C THR A 303 -0.69 -0.44 -16.76
N LEU A 304 -0.56 -1.32 -17.76
CA LEU A 304 -1.50 -1.37 -18.87
C LEU A 304 -2.88 -1.93 -18.46
N TRP A 305 -2.95 -2.92 -17.56
CA TRP A 305 -4.20 -3.46 -17.06
C TRP A 305 -4.95 -2.43 -16.21
N GLN A 306 -4.26 -1.75 -15.28
CA GLN A 306 -4.80 -0.63 -14.50
C GLN A 306 -5.42 0.44 -15.43
N ARG A 307 -4.73 0.82 -16.51
CA ARG A 307 -5.25 1.75 -17.52
C ARG A 307 -6.52 1.27 -18.24
N GLN A 308 -6.55 -0.02 -18.63
CA GLN A 308 -7.65 -0.57 -19.42
C GLN A 308 -8.87 -0.90 -18.57
N TYR A 309 -8.71 -1.22 -17.27
CA TYR A 309 -9.77 -1.54 -16.30
C TYR A 309 -10.07 -0.42 -15.30
N ARG A 310 -9.65 0.82 -15.60
CA ARG A 310 -9.85 2.01 -14.76
C ARG A 310 -11.31 2.43 -14.54
N ASP A 311 -12.26 1.76 -15.18
CA ASP A 311 -13.72 1.83 -14.99
C ASP A 311 -14.24 0.98 -13.83
N ILE A 312 -13.49 -0.06 -13.43
CA ILE A 312 -13.87 -0.97 -12.34
C ILE A 312 -12.89 -1.00 -11.17
N ILE A 313 -11.62 -0.63 -11.37
CA ILE A 313 -10.61 -0.62 -10.30
C ILE A 313 -10.88 0.53 -9.31
N VAL A 314 -10.88 0.18 -8.02
CA VAL A 314 -11.07 1.07 -6.86
C VAL A 314 -9.73 1.60 -6.34
N GLY A 315 -8.71 0.76 -6.34
CA GLY A 315 -7.35 1.07 -5.86
C GLY A 315 -6.46 -0.17 -5.85
N SER A 316 -5.17 0.03 -5.56
CA SER A 316 -4.14 -1.02 -5.48
C SER A 316 -3.39 -0.88 -4.14
N LEU A 317 -3.34 -1.94 -3.32
CA LEU A 317 -2.86 -1.91 -1.93
C LEU A 317 -1.73 -2.92 -1.68
N PHE A 318 -0.68 -2.52 -0.95
CA PHE A 318 0.55 -3.31 -0.76
C PHE A 318 1.20 -3.12 0.63
N GLY A 319 2.18 -3.97 0.95
CA GLY A 319 3.01 -3.95 2.17
C GLY A 319 4.51 -3.94 1.83
N HIS A 320 5.28 -4.86 2.40
CA HIS A 320 6.69 -5.19 2.09
C HIS A 320 7.76 -4.13 2.43
N MET A 321 7.43 -2.84 2.32
CA MET A 321 8.44 -1.77 2.44
C MET A 321 8.56 -1.19 3.85
N ASN A 322 7.69 -1.57 4.79
CA ASN A 322 7.58 -1.09 6.17
C ASN A 322 7.36 0.43 6.37
N ILE A 323 7.43 1.24 5.30
CA ILE A 323 7.25 2.70 5.30
C ILE A 323 5.94 3.17 4.65
N ASP A 324 5.29 4.18 5.25
CA ASP A 324 4.06 4.77 4.71
C ASP A 324 4.30 5.63 3.46
N HIS A 325 3.82 5.17 2.30
CA HIS A 325 3.89 5.96 1.09
C HIS A 325 2.87 5.51 0.02
N PHE A 326 2.87 6.23 -1.09
CA PHE A 326 2.10 5.90 -2.29
C PHE A 326 2.95 6.11 -3.54
N MET A 327 2.53 5.53 -4.66
CA MET A 327 3.21 5.63 -5.95
C MET A 327 2.26 6.17 -7.01
N ILE A 328 2.81 6.92 -7.98
CA ILE A 328 2.08 7.43 -9.15
C ILE A 328 2.64 6.77 -10.41
N HIS A 329 1.91 5.83 -11.01
CA HIS A 329 2.31 5.19 -12.27
C HIS A 329 1.79 6.01 -13.46
N ASP A 330 2.65 6.35 -14.41
CA ASP A 330 2.28 7.12 -15.60
C ASP A 330 2.02 6.22 -16.81
N PHE A 331 0.81 6.27 -17.36
CA PHE A 331 0.44 5.50 -18.54
C PHE A 331 1.18 5.91 -19.83
N LYS A 332 1.96 7.00 -19.82
CA LYS A 332 2.90 7.31 -20.92
C LYS A 332 4.08 6.35 -20.97
N ASP A 333 4.56 5.88 -19.83
CA ASP A 333 5.80 5.10 -19.70
C ASP A 333 5.64 3.63 -20.13
N ILE A 334 4.39 3.18 -20.28
CA ILE A 334 4.07 1.92 -20.95
C ILE A 334 4.68 1.93 -22.37
N LYS A 335 5.62 1.03 -22.67
CA LYS A 335 6.38 0.94 -23.93
C LYS A 335 5.43 0.84 -25.16
N LYS A 336 5.85 1.41 -26.29
CA LYS A 336 5.06 1.43 -27.55
C LYS A 336 4.77 0.03 -28.11
N SER A 337 5.60 -0.95 -27.75
CA SER A 337 5.44 -2.38 -28.02
C SER A 337 4.35 -3.01 -27.14
N THR A 338 4.41 -2.80 -25.83
CA THR A 338 3.37 -3.21 -24.86
C THR A 338 2.00 -2.67 -25.24
N LYS A 339 1.92 -1.38 -25.61
CA LYS A 339 0.70 -0.72 -26.16
C LYS A 339 0.17 -1.33 -27.47
N LYS A 340 0.91 -2.24 -28.10
CA LYS A 340 0.53 -3.02 -29.31
C LYS A 340 0.45 -4.54 -29.05
N GLY A 341 0.45 -4.98 -27.79
CA GLY A 341 0.26 -6.40 -27.45
C GLY A 341 1.50 -7.26 -27.70
N SER A 342 2.71 -6.69 -27.64
CA SER A 342 3.96 -7.44 -27.82
C SER A 342 5.09 -6.93 -26.93
N MET A 343 5.86 -7.84 -26.34
CA MET A 343 7.01 -7.58 -25.46
C MET A 343 8.12 -8.59 -25.77
N SER A 344 9.36 -8.29 -25.39
CA SER A 344 10.44 -9.28 -25.30
C SER A 344 10.92 -9.34 -23.85
N ALA A 345 11.61 -10.42 -23.48
CA ALA A 345 12.30 -10.52 -22.19
C ALA A 345 13.66 -9.78 -22.16
N ALA A 346 14.11 -9.23 -23.29
CA ALA A 346 15.42 -8.59 -23.45
C ALA A 346 15.32 -7.15 -24.02
N ASP A 347 14.14 -6.53 -23.95
CA ASP A 347 13.93 -5.09 -24.17
C ASP A 347 14.12 -4.34 -22.81
N VAL A 348 15.08 -4.82 -22.01
CA VAL A 348 15.56 -4.28 -20.73
C VAL A 348 17.08 -4.24 -20.82
N GLU A 349 17.65 -3.03 -20.91
CA GLU A 349 19.06 -2.85 -20.57
C GLU A 349 19.13 -2.98 -19.05
N SER A 350 19.80 -4.03 -18.56
CA SER A 350 20.17 -4.09 -17.15
C SER A 350 21.21 -3.00 -16.92
N THR A 351 20.78 -1.83 -16.44
CA THR A 351 21.71 -0.86 -15.85
C THR A 351 22.47 -1.56 -14.73
N ASP A 352 23.79 -1.66 -14.86
CA ASP A 352 24.66 -2.46 -13.98
C ASP A 352 24.79 -1.86 -12.58
N PHE A 353 23.69 -1.91 -11.83
CA PHE A 353 23.55 -1.47 -10.45
C PHE A 353 22.85 -2.56 -9.62
N LYS A 354 23.27 -3.82 -9.79
CA LYS A 354 22.90 -4.95 -8.91
C LYS A 354 23.62 -4.88 -7.56
N GLY A 355 23.41 -3.78 -6.83
CA GLY A 355 23.50 -3.81 -5.37
C GLY A 355 22.21 -4.42 -4.84
N SER A 356 22.31 -5.39 -3.93
CA SER A 356 21.13 -5.78 -3.14
C SER A 356 20.71 -4.57 -2.33
N MET A 357 19.49 -4.08 -2.54
CA MET A 357 18.96 -2.93 -1.81
C MET A 357 18.45 -3.30 -0.40
N TYR A 358 18.64 -4.58 -0.03
CA TYR A 358 18.34 -5.19 1.25
C TYR A 358 19.64 -5.79 1.82
N GLU A 359 19.95 -5.43 3.07
CA GLU A 359 20.71 -6.29 3.98
C GLU A 359 19.66 -7.13 4.72
N ASP A 360 19.86 -8.46 4.76
CA ASP A 360 19.05 -9.48 5.47
C ASP A 360 17.52 -9.47 5.22
N GLY A 361 17.09 -8.82 4.15
CA GLY A 361 15.68 -8.71 3.72
C GLY A 361 15.04 -7.37 4.08
N GLU A 362 15.68 -6.54 4.91
CA GLU A 362 15.13 -5.25 5.35
C GLU A 362 15.46 -4.09 4.39
N ILE A 363 14.55 -3.11 4.31
CA ILE A 363 14.88 -1.81 3.71
C ILE A 363 15.54 -0.95 4.80
N THR A 364 16.88 -0.90 4.79
CA THR A 364 17.65 -0.02 5.68
C THR A 364 17.21 1.43 5.53
N VAL A 365 17.33 2.25 6.60
CA VAL A 365 16.89 3.66 6.55
C VAL A 365 17.55 4.43 5.40
N ALA A 366 18.82 4.17 5.09
CA ALA A 366 19.50 4.79 3.95
C ALA A 366 18.93 4.36 2.58
N SER A 367 18.57 3.08 2.44
CA SER A 367 17.87 2.52 1.28
C SER A 367 16.50 3.18 1.08
N ALA A 368 15.74 3.35 2.17
CA ALA A 368 14.48 4.09 2.18
C ALA A 368 14.66 5.58 1.84
N SER A 369 15.69 6.24 2.39
CA SER A 369 15.96 7.67 2.13
C SER A 369 16.21 7.94 0.64
N GLY A 370 17.07 7.14 0.00
CA GLY A 370 17.33 7.25 -1.44
C GLY A 370 16.07 7.02 -2.29
N TYR A 371 15.29 5.99 -1.94
CA TYR A 371 14.03 5.67 -2.62
C TYR A 371 13.00 6.82 -2.54
N LEU A 372 12.79 7.42 -1.35
CA LEU A 372 11.84 8.51 -1.17
C LEU A 372 12.29 9.80 -1.86
N LEU A 373 13.60 10.08 -1.91
CA LEU A 373 14.16 11.20 -2.67
C LEU A 373 13.92 11.03 -4.18
N ASP A 374 14.13 9.83 -4.72
CA ASP A 374 13.83 9.52 -6.12
C ASP A 374 12.35 9.63 -6.46
N LEU A 375 11.47 9.16 -5.56
CA LEU A 375 10.02 9.28 -5.67
C LEU A 375 9.59 10.76 -5.73
N ARG A 376 10.16 11.62 -4.87
CA ARG A 376 9.98 13.08 -4.93
C ARG A 376 10.50 13.67 -6.24
N ASN A 377 11.66 13.23 -6.71
CA ASN A 377 12.26 13.68 -7.97
C ASN A 377 11.45 13.24 -9.21
N ALA A 378 10.73 12.12 -9.14
CA ALA A 378 9.73 11.73 -10.13
C ALA A 378 8.49 12.64 -10.06
N TRP A 379 7.99 12.94 -8.86
CA TRP A 379 6.83 13.81 -8.65
C TRP A 379 7.07 15.27 -9.04
N ALA A 380 8.29 15.78 -8.86
CA ALA A 380 8.70 17.12 -9.31
C ALA A 380 8.54 17.33 -10.83
N LYS A 381 8.48 16.23 -11.61
CA LYS A 381 8.31 16.22 -13.08
C LYS A 381 6.83 16.15 -13.50
N LEU A 382 5.87 16.08 -12.56
CA LEU A 382 4.43 16.06 -12.85
C LEU A 382 3.94 17.37 -13.49
N PRO A 383 2.90 17.33 -14.36
CA PRO A 383 2.35 18.53 -14.99
C PRO A 383 1.85 19.56 -13.98
N VAL A 384 2.17 20.83 -14.24
CA VAL A 384 1.77 21.98 -13.42
C VAL A 384 0.69 22.79 -14.15
N PRO A 385 -0.33 23.32 -13.44
CA PRO A 385 -1.16 24.41 -13.95
C PRO A 385 -0.31 25.66 -14.25
N GLU A 386 -0.66 26.41 -15.29
CA GLU A 386 0.03 27.65 -15.64
C GLU A 386 -0.47 28.78 -14.72
N LYS A 387 0.36 29.21 -13.74
CA LYS A 387 0.01 30.24 -12.73
C LYS A 387 -0.68 31.47 -13.36
N ASN A 388 -1.66 32.01 -12.65
CA ASN A 388 -2.18 33.36 -12.87
C ASN A 388 -1.48 34.35 -11.95
N SER A 389 -1.54 35.64 -12.27
CA SER A 389 -0.79 36.72 -11.61
C SER A 389 -1.42 37.23 -10.31
N LYS A 390 -2.00 36.32 -9.52
CA LYS A 390 -2.40 36.49 -8.11
C LYS A 390 -2.29 35.12 -7.41
N PRO A 391 -1.89 35.04 -6.14
CA PRO A 391 -1.80 33.78 -5.41
C PRO A 391 -3.19 33.30 -4.94
N THR A 392 -4.02 32.81 -5.87
CA THR A 392 -5.06 31.84 -5.50
C THR A 392 -4.40 30.48 -5.32
N SER A 393 -4.76 29.77 -4.25
CA SER A 393 -4.20 28.48 -3.92
C SER A 393 -4.63 27.40 -4.92
N ILE A 394 -3.92 26.27 -4.89
CA ILE A 394 -4.34 25.07 -5.64
C ILE A 394 -5.71 24.57 -5.16
N GLN A 395 -6.09 24.86 -3.91
CA GLN A 395 -7.38 24.52 -3.33
C GLN A 395 -8.52 25.32 -3.96
N ASP A 396 -8.36 26.64 -4.12
CA ASP A 396 -9.37 27.50 -4.77
C ASP A 396 -9.63 27.07 -6.23
N TYR A 397 -8.59 26.53 -6.88
CA TYR A 397 -8.67 25.94 -8.22
C TYR A 397 -9.37 24.57 -8.27
N MET A 398 -9.60 23.94 -7.11
CA MET A 398 -10.40 22.72 -6.95
C MET A 398 -11.83 23.06 -6.51
N ASP A 399 -12.03 23.99 -5.58
CA ASP A 399 -13.38 24.42 -5.15
C ASP A 399 -14.16 25.08 -6.29
N THR A 400 -13.50 25.93 -7.10
CA THR A 400 -14.09 26.46 -8.35
C THR A 400 -14.31 25.42 -9.46
N GLU A 401 -13.92 24.15 -9.27
CA GLU A 401 -14.27 23.02 -10.16
C GLU A 401 -15.23 22.00 -9.49
N VAL A 402 -15.70 22.27 -8.27
CA VAL A 402 -16.68 21.44 -7.54
C VAL A 402 -18.00 22.20 -7.31
N GLU A 403 -17.94 23.53 -7.11
CA GLU A 403 -19.13 24.39 -7.05
C GLU A 403 -19.69 24.72 -8.45
N GLU A 404 -18.84 24.86 -9.47
CA GLU A 404 -19.31 24.95 -10.86
C GLU A 404 -19.76 23.58 -11.39
N GLU A 405 -21.03 23.51 -11.80
CA GLU A 405 -21.68 22.40 -12.52
C GLU A 405 -22.08 21.16 -11.67
N SER A 406 -23.14 21.35 -10.87
CA SER A 406 -24.00 20.25 -10.43
C SER A 406 -24.34 19.31 -11.61
N THR A 407 -24.11 18.00 -11.44
CA THR A 407 -24.02 17.03 -12.54
C THR A 407 -25.30 16.85 -13.37
N TRP A 408 -26.44 17.34 -12.88
CA TRP A 408 -27.72 17.37 -13.59
C TRP A 408 -27.77 18.38 -14.74
N GLN A 409 -27.08 19.52 -14.64
CA GLN A 409 -27.15 20.57 -15.68
C GLN A 409 -26.37 20.19 -16.95
N SER A 410 -25.22 19.54 -16.80
CA SER A 410 -24.43 19.03 -17.94
C SER A 410 -25.23 17.99 -18.75
N LEU A 411 -25.94 17.09 -18.07
CA LEU A 411 -26.86 16.13 -18.69
C LEU A 411 -28.04 16.81 -19.38
N ALA A 412 -28.70 17.78 -18.73
CA ALA A 412 -29.82 18.51 -19.32
C ALA A 412 -29.43 19.29 -20.58
N SER A 413 -28.25 19.94 -20.59
CA SER A 413 -27.74 20.69 -21.74
C SER A 413 -27.45 19.82 -22.98
N THR A 414 -27.17 18.53 -22.76
CA THR A 414 -26.96 17.54 -23.84
C THR A 414 -28.28 17.12 -24.50
N VAL A 415 -29.41 17.24 -23.80
CA VAL A 415 -30.75 16.87 -24.31
C VAL A 415 -31.45 18.05 -25.00
N PHE A 416 -31.35 19.26 -24.45
CA PHE A 416 -32.09 20.43 -24.94
C PHE A 416 -31.23 21.39 -25.78
N GLY A 417 -30.88 20.95 -26.99
CA GLY A 417 -30.11 21.77 -27.93
C GLY A 417 -30.88 22.99 -28.46
N SER A 418 -30.36 24.20 -28.23
CA SER A 418 -30.84 25.41 -28.91
C SER A 418 -29.73 26.44 -29.21
N LYS A 419 -30.06 27.46 -30.01
CA LYS A 419 -29.11 28.13 -30.92
C LYS A 419 -28.48 29.43 -30.38
N LYS A 420 -27.19 29.60 -30.67
CA LYS A 420 -26.44 30.86 -30.91
C LYS A 420 -26.66 32.05 -29.95
N ALA A 421 -25.69 32.28 -29.06
CA ALA A 421 -25.31 33.62 -28.59
C ALA A 421 -24.04 34.15 -29.32
N LYS A 422 -23.65 35.41 -29.08
CA LYS A 422 -22.64 36.14 -29.88
C LYS A 422 -21.18 35.88 -29.48
N LYS A 423 -20.29 36.25 -30.40
CA LYS A 423 -18.82 36.08 -30.37
C LYS A 423 -18.15 37.35 -29.80
N GLY A 424 -17.48 37.26 -28.65
CA GLY A 424 -16.67 38.36 -28.09
C GLY A 424 -16.00 37.93 -26.77
N GLY A 425 -14.68 38.12 -26.66
CA GLY A 425 -13.87 37.49 -25.60
C GLY A 425 -13.65 35.99 -25.87
N LYS A 426 -12.38 35.55 -25.98
CA LYS A 426 -12.06 34.12 -26.19
C LYS A 426 -10.96 33.70 -25.24
N ASP A 427 -11.36 33.21 -24.08
CA ASP A 427 -10.55 33.03 -22.88
C ASP A 427 -9.14 32.55 -23.14
N LYS A 428 -8.18 33.21 -22.49
CA LYS A 428 -6.83 32.70 -22.33
C LYS A 428 -6.83 31.61 -21.26
N ASP A 429 -7.58 31.81 -20.18
CA ASP A 429 -7.50 30.97 -18.99
C ASP A 429 -8.28 29.66 -19.15
N GLY A 430 -9.46 29.67 -19.77
CA GLY A 430 -10.14 28.43 -20.18
C GLY A 430 -9.29 27.55 -21.11
N LYS A 431 -8.43 28.15 -21.95
CA LYS A 431 -7.44 27.40 -22.75
C LYS A 431 -6.28 26.89 -21.89
N LYS A 432 -5.78 27.64 -20.90
CA LYS A 432 -4.77 27.18 -19.94
C LYS A 432 -5.30 26.01 -19.11
N LYS A 433 -6.50 26.12 -18.52
CA LYS A 433 -7.19 25.05 -17.77
C LYS A 433 -7.24 23.78 -18.63
N LYS A 434 -7.77 23.89 -19.85
CA LYS A 434 -7.84 22.77 -20.81
C LYS A 434 -6.46 22.18 -21.16
N LYS A 435 -5.47 23.02 -21.47
CA LYS A 435 -4.08 22.62 -21.73
C LYS A 435 -3.43 21.90 -20.53
N TYR A 436 -3.86 22.17 -19.30
CA TYR A 436 -3.45 21.41 -18.11
C TYR A 436 -4.21 20.08 -17.99
N THR A 437 -5.54 20.07 -18.09
CA THR A 437 -6.33 18.80 -18.03
C THR A 437 -5.90 17.82 -19.12
N ASP A 438 -5.59 18.30 -20.32
CA ASP A 438 -5.10 17.48 -21.43
C ASP A 438 -3.70 16.87 -21.12
N LYS A 439 -2.83 17.55 -20.36
CA LYS A 439 -1.52 17.01 -19.92
C LYS A 439 -1.66 15.87 -18.91
N ILE A 440 -2.69 15.89 -18.04
CA ILE A 440 -2.97 14.85 -17.04
C ILE A 440 -3.99 13.79 -17.52
N GLY A 441 -4.44 13.86 -18.77
CA GLY A 441 -5.30 12.83 -19.38
C GLY A 441 -6.81 13.01 -19.16
N GLY A 442 -7.27 14.20 -18.77
CA GLY A 442 -8.68 14.52 -18.51
C GLY A 442 -8.89 15.13 -17.12
N LYS A 443 -10.12 15.57 -16.80
CA LYS A 443 -10.39 16.24 -15.51
C LYS A 443 -10.13 15.36 -14.28
N TYR A 444 -10.20 14.04 -14.43
CA TYR A 444 -9.98 13.06 -13.36
C TYR A 444 -8.54 12.49 -13.31
N ALA A 445 -7.59 13.08 -14.05
CA ALA A 445 -6.19 12.62 -14.11
C ALA A 445 -5.99 11.18 -14.67
N GLU A 446 -6.83 10.72 -15.62
CA GLU A 446 -6.80 9.36 -16.23
C GLU A 446 -5.51 8.98 -16.99
N ARG A 447 -4.46 9.80 -16.95
CA ARG A 447 -3.08 9.43 -17.32
C ARG A 447 -2.39 8.55 -16.27
N TYR A 448 -2.89 8.53 -15.04
CA TYR A 448 -2.20 7.97 -13.89
C TYR A 448 -2.98 6.84 -13.22
N SER A 449 -2.28 5.98 -12.47
CA SER A 449 -2.86 5.14 -11.42
C SER A 449 -2.07 5.29 -10.12
N VAL A 450 -2.69 4.94 -9.00
CA VAL A 450 -2.09 5.00 -7.66
C VAL A 450 -1.94 3.60 -7.10
N ALA A 451 -0.80 3.32 -6.49
CA ALA A 451 -0.62 2.22 -5.55
C ALA A 451 -0.35 2.81 -4.15
N LEU A 452 -0.99 2.26 -3.12
CA LEU A 452 -0.76 2.62 -1.72
C LEU A 452 0.05 1.51 -1.05
N VAL A 453 1.03 1.90 -0.26
CA VAL A 453 1.80 0.99 0.61
C VAL A 453 1.43 1.32 2.05
N SER A 454 1.16 0.30 2.86
CA SER A 454 0.98 0.47 4.29
C SER A 454 2.32 0.38 5.01
N PRO A 455 2.55 1.18 6.07
CA PRO A 455 3.49 0.78 7.11
C PRO A 455 2.96 -0.50 7.81
N SER A 456 3.82 -1.09 8.64
CA SER A 456 3.71 -2.49 9.08
C SER A 456 3.42 -2.66 10.56
N VAL A 457 3.14 -3.89 11.01
CA VAL A 457 3.05 -4.24 12.43
C VAL A 457 4.43 -4.57 13.03
N VAL A 458 5.38 -5.03 12.21
CA VAL A 458 6.77 -5.28 12.63
C VAL A 458 7.50 -4.01 13.10
N PRO A 459 8.26 -4.06 14.22
CA PRO A 459 8.78 -2.85 14.87
C PRO A 459 10.05 -2.26 14.22
N ASN A 460 10.26 -2.39 12.91
CA ASN A 460 11.28 -1.60 12.20
C ASN A 460 11.02 -0.08 12.38
N TYR A 461 9.74 0.29 12.49
CA TYR A 461 9.26 1.61 12.94
C TYR A 461 8.26 1.42 14.09
N PHE A 462 7.40 2.38 14.40
CA PHE A 462 6.28 2.10 15.31
C PHE A 462 5.27 1.16 14.63
N PRO A 463 4.81 0.07 15.27
CA PRO A 463 3.77 -0.81 14.74
C PRO A 463 2.51 -0.04 14.36
N THR A 464 1.87 -0.40 13.25
CA THR A 464 0.75 0.35 12.67
C THR A 464 -0.43 -0.52 12.26
N LEU A 465 -1.59 0.13 12.09
CA LEU A 465 -2.80 -0.41 11.47
C LEU A 465 -3.45 0.68 10.61
N ARG A 466 -4.05 0.31 9.47
CA ARG A 466 -4.72 1.28 8.58
C ARG A 466 -6.20 0.91 8.41
N VAL A 467 -7.09 1.83 8.77
CA VAL A 467 -8.53 1.68 8.51
C VAL A 467 -8.94 2.62 7.38
N VAL A 468 -9.40 2.07 6.26
CA VAL A 468 -9.78 2.81 5.06
C VAL A 468 -11.30 2.92 5.00
N GLU A 469 -11.81 4.13 4.76
CA GLU A 469 -13.23 4.39 4.54
C GLU A 469 -13.53 4.47 3.04
N TYR A 470 -14.66 3.92 2.63
CA TYR A 470 -15.12 3.88 1.25
C TYR A 470 -16.60 4.21 1.13
N ASN A 471 -17.00 4.70 -0.04
CA ASN A 471 -18.36 5.13 -0.27
C ASN A 471 -19.33 3.93 -0.41
N ILE A 472 -20.40 3.93 0.38
CA ILE A 472 -21.48 2.92 0.34
C ILE A 472 -22.84 3.48 -0.11
N THR A 473 -22.91 4.70 -0.68
CA THR A 473 -24.18 5.34 -1.06
C THR A 473 -25.07 4.45 -1.94
N GLY A 474 -26.24 4.11 -1.43
CA GLY A 474 -27.22 3.19 -2.01
C GLY A 474 -27.18 1.77 -1.43
N LEU A 475 -26.31 1.49 -0.45
CA LEU A 475 -26.14 0.19 0.22
C LEU A 475 -26.20 0.30 1.76
N GLU A 476 -26.61 1.43 2.33
CA GLU A 476 -26.63 1.67 3.78
C GLU A 476 -27.57 0.71 4.56
N ASP A 477 -28.66 0.29 3.91
CA ASP A 477 -29.60 -0.72 4.41
C ASP A 477 -29.32 -2.13 3.85
N LEU A 478 -28.18 -2.37 3.19
CA LEU A 478 -27.81 -3.70 2.73
C LEU A 478 -27.43 -4.60 3.92
N ILE A 479 -28.32 -5.51 4.27
CA ILE A 479 -28.03 -6.63 5.17
C ILE A 479 -27.28 -7.70 4.37
N ILE A 480 -25.99 -7.88 4.67
CA ILE A 480 -25.18 -8.98 4.16
C ILE A 480 -25.41 -10.18 5.10
N PRO A 481 -25.99 -11.30 4.62
CA PRO A 481 -26.15 -12.49 5.45
C PRO A 481 -24.78 -13.04 5.84
N PHE A 482 -24.67 -13.58 7.06
CA PHE A 482 -23.45 -14.29 7.44
C PHE A 482 -23.24 -15.48 6.50
N GLN A 483 -22.09 -15.52 5.81
CA GLN A 483 -21.73 -16.63 4.95
C GLN A 483 -21.34 -17.83 5.81
N SER A 484 -22.33 -18.62 6.22
CA SER A 484 -22.08 -20.02 6.57
C SER A 484 -21.39 -20.67 5.37
N SER A 485 -20.16 -21.14 5.56
CA SER A 485 -19.59 -22.06 4.60
C SER A 485 -20.44 -23.33 4.65
N SER A 486 -21.11 -23.64 3.53
CA SER A 486 -21.90 -24.87 3.44
C SER A 486 -20.96 -26.04 3.74
N PRO A 487 -21.27 -26.92 4.72
CA PRO A 487 -20.39 -28.03 5.03
C PRO A 487 -20.16 -28.84 3.76
N PRO A 488 -18.90 -29.17 3.42
CA PRO A 488 -18.57 -29.70 2.10
C PRO A 488 -19.41 -30.95 1.81
N PRO A 489 -20.02 -31.07 0.62
CA PRO A 489 -20.88 -32.20 0.33
C PRO A 489 -20.12 -33.50 0.58
N ARG A 490 -20.73 -34.43 1.33
CA ARG A 490 -20.13 -35.73 1.66
C ARG A 490 -20.09 -36.64 0.44
N PHE A 491 -19.26 -36.29 -0.54
CA PHE A 491 -18.93 -37.12 -1.70
C PHE A 491 -18.19 -38.37 -1.20
N PRO A 492 -18.69 -39.60 -1.45
CA PRO A 492 -18.04 -40.83 -0.96
C PRO A 492 -16.64 -41.10 -1.51
N ASN A 493 -16.21 -40.37 -2.56
CA ASN A 493 -14.95 -40.57 -3.28
C ASN A 493 -14.04 -39.32 -3.26
N ALA A 494 -13.85 -38.70 -2.11
CA ALA A 494 -12.86 -37.62 -1.92
C ALA A 494 -11.39 -38.14 -1.88
N GLN A 495 -10.98 -38.93 -2.88
CA GLN A 495 -9.67 -39.62 -2.94
C GLN A 495 -8.59 -38.87 -3.74
N LEU A 496 -8.73 -37.55 -3.93
CA LEU A 496 -7.81 -36.73 -4.74
C LEU A 496 -7.29 -35.46 -4.04
N GLN A 497 -7.47 -35.37 -2.72
CA GLN A 497 -6.71 -34.48 -1.83
C GLN A 497 -6.25 -35.30 -0.62
N THR A 498 -5.15 -36.06 -0.76
CA THR A 498 -4.36 -36.47 0.40
C THR A 498 -3.82 -35.21 1.07
N PRO A 499 -4.08 -34.97 2.37
CA PRO A 499 -3.46 -33.86 3.08
C PRO A 499 -1.94 -33.95 2.95
N VAL A 500 -1.27 -32.82 2.70
CA VAL A 500 0.20 -32.79 2.63
C VAL A 500 0.73 -33.21 4.00
N SER A 501 1.35 -34.39 4.07
CA SER A 501 1.87 -34.89 5.35
C SER A 501 3.01 -33.99 5.82
N GLY A 502 3.04 -33.62 7.10
CA GLY A 502 4.04 -32.69 7.65
C GLY A 502 5.49 -33.01 7.24
N ARG A 503 5.80 -34.31 7.10
CA ARG A 503 7.06 -34.86 6.58
C ARG A 503 7.59 -34.28 5.25
N GLU A 504 6.77 -33.60 4.46
CA GLU A 504 7.21 -32.91 3.24
C GLU A 504 7.89 -31.54 3.54
N PHE A 505 7.88 -31.11 4.81
CA PHE A 505 8.51 -29.89 5.33
C PHE A 505 9.48 -30.17 6.49
N ASP A 506 9.80 -31.43 6.78
CA ASP A 506 10.74 -31.82 7.85
C ASP A 506 12.22 -31.58 7.47
N ASP A 507 12.54 -31.51 6.16
CA ASP A 507 13.91 -31.28 5.66
C ASP A 507 13.97 -29.97 4.85
N ASP A 508 14.58 -28.94 5.44
CA ASP A 508 14.86 -27.66 4.81
C ASP A 508 16.04 -27.76 3.83
N THR A 509 17.12 -28.43 4.23
CA THR A 509 18.36 -28.52 3.45
C THR A 509 18.15 -29.26 2.12
N GLU A 510 17.40 -30.36 2.10
CA GLU A 510 17.08 -31.07 0.85
C GLU A 510 16.22 -30.19 -0.07
N TRP A 511 15.26 -29.45 0.50
CA TRP A 511 14.40 -28.55 -0.27
C TRP A 511 15.18 -27.38 -0.89
N GLU A 512 16.03 -26.71 -0.11
CA GLU A 512 16.84 -25.58 -0.59
C GLU A 512 17.80 -26.00 -1.72
N ASN A 513 18.46 -27.16 -1.59
CA ASN A 513 19.31 -27.71 -2.64
C ASN A 513 18.50 -28.00 -3.92
N ARG A 514 17.33 -28.64 -3.81
CA ARG A 514 16.43 -28.89 -4.95
C ARG A 514 15.96 -27.60 -5.63
N VAL A 515 15.69 -26.54 -4.87
CA VAL A 515 15.30 -25.23 -5.43
C VAL A 515 16.48 -24.56 -6.13
N GLN A 516 17.68 -24.61 -5.54
CA GLN A 516 18.91 -24.08 -6.15
C GLN A 516 19.25 -24.80 -7.47
N GLU A 517 19.11 -26.14 -7.54
CA GLU A 517 19.26 -26.89 -8.80
C GLU A 517 18.28 -26.42 -9.89
N MET A 518 17.03 -26.14 -9.53
CA MET A 518 16.01 -25.64 -10.46
C MET A 518 16.32 -24.20 -10.94
N ILE A 519 16.76 -23.30 -10.05
CA ILE A 519 17.23 -21.95 -10.40
C ILE A 519 18.41 -22.05 -11.36
N GLU A 520 19.40 -22.88 -11.07
CA GLU A 520 20.57 -23.06 -11.93
C GLU A 520 20.21 -23.63 -13.31
N ALA A 521 19.32 -24.63 -13.37
CA ALA A 521 18.84 -25.19 -14.63
C ALA A 521 18.11 -24.12 -15.47
N LYS A 522 17.29 -23.28 -14.83
CA LYS A 522 16.59 -22.16 -15.46
C LYS A 522 17.57 -21.08 -15.95
N LYS A 523 18.56 -20.70 -15.13
CA LYS A 523 19.62 -19.77 -15.52
C LYS A 523 20.41 -20.27 -16.74
N LYS A 524 20.86 -21.53 -16.73
CA LYS A 524 21.60 -22.17 -17.84
C LYS A 524 20.75 -22.23 -19.14
N LYS A 525 19.43 -22.39 -19.02
CA LYS A 525 18.46 -22.30 -20.13
C LYS A 525 18.32 -20.86 -20.63
N ASN A 526 18.15 -19.88 -19.74
CA ASN A 526 17.94 -18.48 -20.10
C ASN A 526 19.21 -17.86 -20.73
N GLU A 527 20.41 -18.18 -20.25
CA GLU A 527 21.68 -17.81 -20.91
C GLU A 527 21.78 -18.37 -22.34
N LYS A 528 21.31 -19.61 -22.56
CA LYS A 528 21.28 -20.26 -23.89
C LYS A 528 20.23 -19.65 -24.82
N ASP A 529 19.15 -19.09 -24.29
CA ASP A 529 18.12 -18.38 -25.05
C ASP A 529 18.47 -16.90 -25.29
N ALA A 530 19.17 -16.24 -24.37
CA ALA A 530 19.69 -14.87 -24.53
C ALA A 530 20.76 -14.75 -25.63
N ARG A 531 21.51 -15.83 -25.91
CA ARG A 531 22.41 -15.94 -27.08
C ARG A 531 21.67 -16.00 -28.43
N LYS A 532 20.33 -16.01 -28.44
CA LYS A 532 19.48 -15.97 -29.64
C LYS A 532 18.87 -14.58 -29.79
N LYS A 533 18.37 -14.23 -30.98
CA LYS A 533 17.73 -12.93 -31.20
C LYS A 533 16.52 -12.75 -30.27
N PRO A 534 16.35 -11.59 -29.59
CA PRO A 534 15.26 -11.34 -28.64
C PRO A 534 13.88 -11.74 -29.18
N LYS A 535 13.29 -12.77 -28.58
CA LYS A 535 11.99 -13.29 -29.00
C LYS A 535 10.87 -12.35 -28.55
N LYS A 536 10.19 -11.73 -29.50
CA LYS A 536 9.01 -10.89 -29.22
C LYS A 536 7.76 -11.76 -29.11
N TRP A 537 7.31 -11.93 -27.90
CA TRP A 537 6.05 -12.58 -27.54
C TRP A 537 4.87 -11.66 -27.87
N LYS A 538 3.69 -12.24 -28.02
CA LYS A 538 2.42 -11.51 -28.23
C LYS A 538 1.44 -11.93 -27.14
N PHE A 539 0.65 -10.98 -26.65
CA PHE A 539 -0.36 -11.19 -25.61
C PHE A 539 -1.67 -10.47 -25.96
N LYS A 540 -2.76 -10.80 -25.27
CA LYS A 540 -4.08 -10.19 -25.55
C LYS A 540 -4.20 -8.88 -24.78
N ILE A 541 -4.26 -7.74 -25.48
CA ILE A 541 -4.56 -6.46 -24.82
C ILE A 541 -6.03 -6.50 -24.35
N PRO A 542 -6.35 -6.19 -23.08
CA PRO A 542 -7.72 -6.01 -22.65
C PRO A 542 -8.35 -4.76 -23.28
N SER A 543 -9.67 -4.82 -23.53
CA SER A 543 -10.42 -3.71 -24.11
C SER A 543 -10.44 -2.50 -23.17
N PRO A 544 -10.31 -1.27 -23.69
CA PRO A 544 -10.54 -0.05 -22.92
C PRO A 544 -12.01 0.03 -22.47
N PRO A 545 -12.35 0.92 -21.51
CA PRO A 545 -13.73 1.25 -21.19
C PRO A 545 -14.47 1.80 -22.42
N PRO A 546 -15.82 1.70 -22.49
CA PRO A 546 -16.60 2.22 -23.60
C PRO A 546 -16.33 3.71 -23.85
N LYS A 547 -16.32 4.12 -25.13
CA LYS A 547 -16.08 5.53 -25.50
C LYS A 547 -17.17 6.43 -24.92
N GLY A 548 -16.77 7.37 -24.06
CA GLY A 548 -17.69 8.29 -23.38
C GLY A 548 -18.24 7.79 -22.05
N ALA A 549 -17.90 6.57 -21.61
CA ALA A 549 -18.13 6.16 -20.23
C ALA A 549 -17.26 6.99 -19.26
N PRO A 550 -17.77 7.34 -18.06
CA PRO A 550 -16.94 7.92 -17.00
C PRO A 550 -15.91 6.90 -16.48
N PRO A 551 -14.82 7.35 -15.85
CA PRO A 551 -13.89 6.45 -15.17
C PRO A 551 -14.48 5.94 -13.84
N GLY A 552 -13.82 4.92 -13.29
CA GLY A 552 -14.27 4.17 -12.13
C GLY A 552 -13.98 4.83 -10.79
N PRO A 553 -14.22 4.11 -9.68
CA PRO A 553 -14.25 4.69 -8.34
C PRO A 553 -12.94 5.33 -7.88
N ALA A 554 -11.79 4.89 -8.40
CA ALA A 554 -10.49 5.51 -8.13
C ALA A 554 -10.35 6.95 -8.68
N TYR A 555 -11.20 7.38 -9.62
CA TYR A 555 -11.02 8.62 -10.40
C TYR A 555 -12.17 9.61 -10.24
N LEU A 556 -13.39 9.10 -10.07
CA LEU A 556 -14.63 9.86 -9.94
C LEU A 556 -15.39 9.37 -8.70
N PRO A 557 -15.65 10.23 -7.70
CA PRO A 557 -16.50 9.91 -6.55
C PRO A 557 -17.84 9.27 -6.97
N GLN A 558 -17.97 8.00 -6.64
CA GLN A 558 -19.14 7.14 -6.87
C GLN A 558 -19.17 6.04 -5.80
N LEU A 559 -20.08 5.07 -5.92
CA LEU A 559 -20.09 3.87 -5.06
C LEU A 559 -18.72 3.17 -5.10
N PHE A 560 -18.24 2.75 -3.92
CA PHE A 560 -16.91 2.17 -3.66
C PHE A 560 -15.70 3.09 -3.89
N THR A 561 -15.86 4.40 -4.11
CA THR A 561 -14.71 5.33 -4.06
C THR A 561 -14.13 5.37 -2.65
N LEU A 562 -12.81 5.21 -2.52
CA LEU A 562 -12.10 5.40 -1.25
C LEU A 562 -12.19 6.88 -0.84
N LYS A 563 -12.69 7.14 0.36
CA LYS A 563 -12.94 8.49 0.89
C LYS A 563 -11.76 9.01 1.70
N SER A 564 -11.28 8.19 2.64
CA SER A 564 -10.27 8.57 3.63
C SER A 564 -9.60 7.33 4.20
N TYR A 565 -8.52 7.51 4.96
CA TYR A 565 -8.07 6.50 5.91
C TYR A 565 -7.65 7.14 7.23
N THR A 566 -7.75 6.36 8.30
CA THR A 566 -7.10 6.63 9.59
C THR A 566 -5.87 5.75 9.70
N GLN A 567 -4.72 6.39 9.85
CA GLN A 567 -3.45 5.74 10.16
C GLN A 567 -3.33 5.64 11.69
N TYR A 568 -3.20 4.43 12.20
CA TYR A 568 -2.97 4.15 13.61
C TYR A 568 -1.51 3.70 13.82
N PHE A 569 -0.95 4.05 14.97
CA PHE A 569 0.40 3.63 15.39
C PHE A 569 0.45 3.32 16.90
N ALA A 570 1.38 2.45 17.31
CA ALA A 570 1.66 2.14 18.71
C ALA A 570 3.04 2.68 19.09
N ASN A 571 3.10 3.78 19.84
CA ASN A 571 4.35 4.40 20.29
C ASN A 571 5.08 3.51 21.31
N LEU A 572 5.94 2.62 20.83
CA LEU A 572 6.66 1.65 21.65
C LEU A 572 7.59 2.30 22.68
N THR A 573 8.24 3.42 22.34
CA THR A 573 9.08 4.20 23.27
C THR A 573 8.27 4.61 24.51
N HIS A 574 7.05 5.10 24.29
CA HIS A 574 6.15 5.53 25.35
C HIS A 574 5.50 4.35 26.09
N ILE A 575 5.13 3.26 25.39
CA ILE A 575 4.41 2.11 25.96
C ILE A 575 5.36 1.20 26.75
N ASN A 576 6.54 0.84 26.21
CA ASN A 576 7.51 -0.03 26.89
C ASN A 576 7.96 0.56 28.23
N ASN A 577 8.24 1.88 28.29
CA ASN A 577 8.37 2.62 29.56
C ASN A 577 9.48 2.07 30.50
N ASP A 578 10.47 1.34 29.99
CA ASP A 578 11.33 0.44 30.79
C ASP A 578 12.68 1.01 31.23
N PHE A 579 13.05 2.20 30.74
CA PHE A 579 14.31 2.88 31.06
C PHE A 579 14.02 4.12 31.92
N ILE A 580 14.56 4.15 33.14
CA ILE A 580 14.50 5.31 34.05
C ILE A 580 15.86 6.01 34.04
N GLU A 581 15.88 7.30 34.35
CA GLU A 581 17.12 7.98 34.72
C GLU A 581 17.80 7.35 35.94
N PRO A 582 19.15 7.38 36.01
CA PRO A 582 19.87 6.95 37.21
C PRO A 582 19.58 7.94 38.34
N THR A 583 18.54 7.67 39.12
CA THR A 583 18.24 8.40 40.35
C THR A 583 19.44 8.39 41.28
N ILE A 584 19.91 9.57 41.68
CA ILE A 584 21.07 9.74 42.55
C ILE A 584 20.70 9.28 43.97
N PHE A 585 20.92 7.98 44.25
CA PHE A 585 20.94 7.44 45.60
C PHE A 585 22.17 6.55 45.76
N ILE A 586 23.07 7.03 46.62
CA ILE A 586 24.24 6.31 47.12
C ILE A 586 23.73 5.33 48.19
N GLU A 587 24.00 4.03 48.06
CA GLU A 587 25.07 3.36 48.83
C GLU A 587 25.28 1.89 48.39
N GLU A 588 26.52 1.43 48.56
CA GLU A 588 27.10 0.08 48.50
C GLU A 588 26.18 -1.17 48.31
N LYS A 589 26.56 -2.21 47.56
CA LYS A 589 27.92 -2.82 47.50
C LYS A 589 28.21 -3.62 46.21
N GLU A 590 29.44 -4.14 46.11
CA GLU A 590 30.10 -4.60 44.88
C GLU A 590 29.75 -6.03 44.42
N GLU A 591 29.75 -6.24 43.10
CA GLU A 591 30.44 -7.37 42.47
C GLU A 591 30.85 -6.96 41.04
N ASP A 592 32.14 -7.07 40.69
CA ASP A 592 32.71 -6.48 39.47
C ASP A 592 32.33 -7.22 38.18
N VAL A 593 31.83 -6.47 37.19
CA VAL A 593 31.79 -6.87 35.77
C VAL A 593 32.22 -5.67 34.91
N GLU A 594 33.05 -5.91 33.90
CA GLU A 594 33.78 -4.87 33.15
C GLU A 594 32.87 -3.90 32.37
N ASP A 595 32.45 -2.79 33.00
CA ASP A 595 31.59 -1.73 32.43
C ASP A 595 32.35 -0.86 31.37
N LYS A 596 32.94 -1.48 30.32
CA LYS A 596 33.66 -0.81 29.22
C LYS A 596 33.32 -1.36 27.84
N ARG A 597 32.83 -0.46 26.97
CA ARG A 597 32.48 -0.63 25.54
C ARG A 597 31.12 -1.27 25.25
N TRP A 598 30.06 -0.73 25.85
CA TRP A 598 28.75 -0.69 25.21
C TRP A 598 28.85 0.07 23.88
N LYS A 599 28.29 -0.49 22.79
CA LYS A 599 28.00 0.25 21.56
C LYS A 599 26.50 0.49 21.52
N GLU A 600 26.09 1.75 21.48
CA GLU A 600 24.70 2.09 21.14
C GLU A 600 24.51 1.96 19.63
N GLY A 601 23.37 1.41 19.21
CA GLY A 601 22.79 1.69 17.90
C GLY A 601 22.56 3.20 17.70
N LYS A 602 22.17 3.63 16.50
CA LYS A 602 22.22 5.05 16.10
C LYS A 602 21.41 6.01 16.99
N HIS A 603 20.39 5.52 17.70
CA HIS A 603 19.61 6.30 18.68
C HIS A 603 20.32 6.40 20.05
N ARG A 604 21.34 7.28 20.13
CA ARG A 604 22.12 7.60 21.35
C ARG A 604 21.34 8.39 22.43
N GLN A 605 20.17 7.91 22.83
CA GLN A 605 19.29 8.58 23.80
C GLN A 605 19.08 7.82 25.12
N HIS A 606 19.71 6.66 25.29
CA HIS A 606 19.61 5.91 26.54
C HIS A 606 20.65 6.28 27.59
N GLN A 607 21.70 7.08 27.29
CA GLN A 607 22.49 7.82 28.30
C GLN A 607 23.01 6.99 29.50
N GLY A 608 23.30 5.69 29.33
CA GLY A 608 23.70 4.80 30.43
C GLY A 608 22.58 4.36 31.38
N LYS A 609 21.31 4.66 31.08
CA LYS A 609 20.11 4.25 31.83
C LYS A 609 19.98 2.73 31.82
N LYS A 610 20.22 2.07 32.96
CA LYS A 610 20.06 0.61 33.10
C LYS A 610 18.54 0.26 33.09
N PRO A 611 18.08 -0.76 32.35
CA PRO A 611 16.66 -1.14 32.33
C PRO A 611 16.19 -1.60 33.70
N LYS A 612 14.89 -1.40 33.99
CA LYS A 612 14.26 -1.84 35.25
C LYS A 612 14.52 -3.33 35.53
N PRO A 613 14.64 -3.75 36.81
CA PRO A 613 14.82 -5.17 37.16
C PRO A 613 13.66 -6.09 36.71
N LYS A 614 12.49 -5.52 36.45
CA LYS A 614 11.32 -6.17 35.84
C LYS A 614 10.65 -5.18 34.88
N PRO A 615 10.06 -5.64 33.76
CA PRO A 615 9.34 -4.75 32.87
C PRO A 615 8.08 -4.15 33.50
N HIS A 616 7.88 -2.86 33.25
CA HIS A 616 6.71 -2.10 33.72
C HIS A 616 6.14 -1.21 32.59
N PRO A 617 5.64 -1.84 31.50
CA PRO A 617 5.01 -1.13 30.40
C PRO A 617 3.68 -0.50 30.83
N LYS A 618 3.30 0.56 30.11
CA LYS A 618 1.96 1.18 30.21
C LYS A 618 0.92 0.30 29.50
N LYS A 619 -0.37 0.58 29.70
CA LYS A 619 -1.45 -0.09 28.95
C LYS A 619 -1.19 0.09 27.44
N PHE A 620 -1.08 -1.02 26.72
CA PHE A 620 -0.97 -1.02 25.27
C PHE A 620 -2.23 -0.42 24.63
N LYS A 621 -2.02 0.40 23.60
CA LYS A 621 -3.06 0.95 22.73
C LYS A 621 -2.43 1.40 21.42
N PHE A 622 -3.20 1.36 20.35
CA PHE A 622 -2.92 2.21 19.20
C PHE A 622 -3.47 3.63 19.43
N GLU A 623 -2.76 4.62 18.92
CA GLU A 623 -3.17 6.01 18.82
C GLU A 623 -3.36 6.38 17.34
N VAL A 624 -4.10 7.44 17.04
CA VAL A 624 -4.21 7.97 15.66
C VAL A 624 -2.97 8.79 15.36
N GLU A 625 -2.21 8.40 14.33
CA GLU A 625 -1.11 9.22 13.81
C GLU A 625 -1.67 10.37 12.96
N TYR A 626 -2.57 10.03 12.02
CA TYR A 626 -3.34 11.00 11.24
C TYR A 626 -4.60 10.38 10.62
N ASN A 627 -5.58 11.22 10.29
CA ASN A 627 -6.71 10.88 9.42
C ASN A 627 -6.69 11.83 8.22
N THR A 628 -6.83 11.31 7.01
CA THR A 628 -6.68 12.11 5.78
C THR A 628 -7.75 13.20 5.60
N THR A 629 -8.91 13.05 6.25
CA THR A 629 -10.08 13.95 6.12
C THR A 629 -9.82 15.33 6.72
N ASP A 630 -9.33 15.35 7.96
CA ASP A 630 -9.06 16.58 8.73
C ASP A 630 -7.62 17.08 8.55
N ASP A 631 -6.89 16.51 7.58
CA ASP A 631 -5.46 16.70 7.40
C ASP A 631 -5.11 18.09 6.86
N LYS A 632 -4.72 18.98 7.76
CA LYS A 632 -4.30 20.36 7.43
C LYS A 632 -3.02 20.43 6.58
N LEU A 633 -2.23 19.35 6.46
CA LEU A 633 -0.92 19.32 5.80
C LEU A 633 -1.01 18.70 4.40
N PHE A 634 -1.67 17.54 4.26
CA PHE A 634 -1.93 16.87 2.97
C PHE A 634 -3.17 17.41 2.26
N LYS A 635 -4.22 17.81 3.00
CA LYS A 635 -5.49 18.38 2.49
C LYS A 635 -6.22 17.53 1.44
N LEU A 636 -6.22 16.21 1.62
CA LEU A 636 -6.92 15.25 0.74
C LEU A 636 -8.44 15.27 1.01
N LYS A 637 -9.22 15.84 0.08
CA LYS A 637 -10.70 15.81 0.14
C LYS A 637 -11.29 14.41 -0.10
N ASP A 638 -10.56 13.59 -0.86
CA ASP A 638 -10.85 12.20 -1.16
C ASP A 638 -9.54 11.46 -1.47
N LEU A 639 -9.61 10.13 -1.63
CA LEU A 639 -8.47 9.30 -2.03
C LEU A 639 -8.46 9.00 -3.54
N THR A 640 -8.98 9.91 -4.38
CA THR A 640 -8.95 9.73 -5.84
C THR A 640 -7.55 9.95 -6.41
N VAL A 641 -7.31 9.37 -7.60
CA VAL A 641 -6.08 9.59 -8.39
C VAL A 641 -5.81 11.09 -8.61
N ARG A 642 -6.84 11.93 -8.76
CA ARG A 642 -6.65 13.39 -8.91
C ARG A 642 -6.08 14.01 -7.63
N SER A 643 -6.59 13.62 -6.46
CA SER A 643 -6.13 14.11 -5.15
C SER A 643 -4.69 13.66 -4.86
N PHE A 644 -4.35 12.39 -5.11
CA PHE A 644 -2.98 11.89 -4.99
C PHE A 644 -2.00 12.55 -5.98
N VAL A 645 -2.38 12.78 -7.25
CA VAL A 645 -1.53 13.49 -8.22
C VAL A 645 -1.32 14.96 -7.80
N ASN A 646 -2.29 15.60 -7.16
CA ASN A 646 -2.14 16.93 -6.58
C ASN A 646 -1.20 16.93 -5.36
N LEU A 647 -1.31 15.95 -4.46
CA LEU A 647 -0.45 15.80 -3.29
C LEU A 647 1.01 15.49 -3.67
N ALA A 648 1.22 14.51 -4.56
CA ALA A 648 2.53 14.20 -5.15
C ALA A 648 3.18 15.45 -5.74
N ARG A 649 2.43 16.22 -6.56
CA ARG A 649 2.92 17.48 -7.13
C ARG A 649 3.30 18.49 -6.05
N LYS A 650 2.52 18.63 -4.96
CA LYS A 650 2.87 19.52 -3.84
C LYS A 650 4.21 19.11 -3.23
N ILE A 651 4.34 17.86 -2.82
CA ILE A 651 5.57 17.28 -2.22
C ILE A 651 6.79 17.46 -3.14
N GLY A 652 6.63 17.22 -4.44
CA GLY A 652 7.67 17.44 -5.46
C GLY A 652 7.94 18.91 -5.81
N GLN A 653 7.15 19.87 -5.33
CA GLN A 653 7.28 21.30 -5.61
C GLN A 653 7.64 22.15 -4.39
N ASP A 654 7.57 21.63 -3.16
CA ASP A 654 8.00 22.33 -1.94
C ASP A 654 9.45 22.85 -2.04
N ALA A 655 10.33 22.17 -2.79
CA ALA A 655 11.69 22.62 -3.08
C ALA A 655 11.76 23.97 -3.86
N LYS A 656 10.67 24.36 -4.54
CA LYS A 656 10.60 25.53 -5.43
C LYS A 656 9.70 26.66 -4.91
N SER A 657 9.16 26.56 -3.69
CA SER A 657 8.29 27.60 -3.10
C SER A 657 9.10 28.72 -2.41
N LYS A 658 10.25 28.37 -1.83
CA LYS A 658 11.06 29.25 -0.97
C LYS A 658 11.54 30.57 -1.59
N THR A 659 11.50 30.74 -2.90
CA THR A 659 11.90 31.99 -3.58
C THR A 659 10.86 33.12 -3.49
N VAL A 660 9.69 32.89 -2.88
CA VAL A 660 8.58 33.87 -2.84
C VAL A 660 8.05 34.15 -1.43
N GLU A 661 7.98 33.15 -0.55
CA GLU A 661 7.32 33.27 0.77
C GLU A 661 8.16 33.99 1.84
N ALA A 662 9.41 34.39 1.53
CA ALA A 662 10.32 35.09 2.44
C ALA A 662 10.02 36.60 2.62
N ALA A 663 8.78 37.03 2.45
CA ALA A 663 8.40 38.45 2.35
C ALA A 663 7.10 38.86 3.07
N GLU A 664 6.27 37.92 3.57
CA GLU A 664 4.92 38.24 4.09
C GLU A 664 4.60 37.65 5.49
N ASP A 665 5.44 36.77 6.06
CA ASP A 665 5.19 36.05 7.34
C ASP A 665 5.86 36.70 8.58
N ASP A 666 6.06 38.02 8.58
CA ASP A 666 6.27 38.79 9.82
C ASP A 666 4.91 39.34 10.29
N ILE A 667 4.61 39.20 11.60
CA ILE A 667 3.34 39.58 12.28
C ILE A 667 2.19 38.55 12.17
N GLU A 668 2.29 37.43 12.91
CA GLU A 668 1.39 37.15 14.04
C GLU A 668 1.94 35.98 14.90
N ASN A 669 2.49 36.30 16.08
CA ASN A 669 2.89 35.31 17.08
C ASN A 669 1.91 35.35 18.26
N GLY A 670 1.31 34.20 18.58
CA GLY A 670 0.43 34.03 19.74
C GLY A 670 0.19 32.55 20.03
N PHE A 671 0.19 32.21 21.32
CA PHE A 671 0.15 30.84 21.88
C PHE A 671 1.39 29.97 21.54
N GLY A 672 2.17 29.49 22.51
CA GLY A 672 2.06 29.69 23.96
C GLY A 672 2.87 28.65 24.74
N ASP A 673 4.19 28.80 24.78
CA ASP A 673 5.07 27.95 25.59
C ASP A 673 5.08 28.42 27.05
N ASN A 674 4.40 27.69 27.93
CA ASN A 674 4.56 27.77 29.39
C ASN A 674 5.17 26.45 29.89
N LEU A 675 6.47 26.47 30.12
CA LEU A 675 7.14 25.60 31.08
C LEU A 675 7.91 26.53 32.00
N ASP A 676 7.27 26.86 33.12
CA ASP A 676 7.86 27.67 34.19
C ASP A 676 8.90 26.80 34.92
N ASP A 677 10.14 27.28 35.03
CA ASP A 677 11.23 26.63 35.77
C ASP A 677 11.91 27.68 36.64
N ASP A 678 11.24 28.02 37.75
CA ASP A 678 11.70 29.02 38.71
C ASP A 678 12.95 28.52 39.45
N HIS A 679 14.11 29.13 39.18
CA HIS A 679 15.20 29.15 40.15
C HIS A 679 15.96 30.48 40.14
N GLU A 680 15.77 31.24 41.21
CA GLU A 680 16.54 32.44 41.53
C GLU A 680 18.02 32.09 41.73
N GLN A 681 18.91 32.91 41.17
CA GLN A 681 20.23 33.15 41.78
C GLN A 681 20.62 34.62 41.59
N THR A 682 21.18 35.20 42.66
CA THR A 682 21.33 36.64 42.85
C THR A 682 22.57 37.23 42.21
N GLU A 683 22.53 38.54 42.00
CA GLU A 683 23.63 39.38 41.51
C GLU A 683 24.83 39.41 42.47
N GLU A 684 26.03 39.60 41.93
CA GLU A 684 27.13 40.30 42.61
C GLU A 684 28.08 40.90 41.55
N ASP A 685 28.46 42.18 41.70
CA ASP A 685 29.28 42.97 40.77
C ASP A 685 30.80 42.81 41.01
N ASP A 686 31.63 43.09 39.99
CA ASP A 686 32.77 44.02 40.16
C ASP A 686 33.23 44.70 38.83
N SER A 687 33.88 45.85 39.03
CA SER A 687 34.47 46.91 38.19
C SER A 687 35.38 46.57 36.99
N GLY A 688 35.74 47.59 36.17
CA GLY A 688 36.77 47.42 35.12
C GLY A 688 37.26 48.55 34.18
N ASP A 689 36.84 49.82 34.28
CA ASP A 689 37.41 51.00 33.57
C ASP A 689 37.43 51.09 32.00
N ASP A 690 37.63 52.32 31.51
CA ASP A 690 37.55 52.79 30.11
C ASP A 690 38.82 52.56 29.24
N ILE A 691 38.68 52.65 27.91
CA ILE A 691 39.46 53.55 27.01
C ILE A 691 38.96 53.49 25.55
N GLU A 692 38.86 54.65 24.88
CA GLU A 692 38.53 54.78 23.45
C GLU A 692 39.72 54.48 22.51
N ALA A 693 39.50 53.76 21.39
CA ALA A 693 40.20 53.99 20.12
C ALA A 693 39.57 53.23 18.93
N GLU A 694 39.52 53.84 17.75
CA GLU A 694 39.10 53.16 16.51
C GLU A 694 40.12 52.13 15.99
N LYS A 695 39.64 50.99 15.44
CA LYS A 695 40.08 50.51 14.12
C LYS A 695 39.17 49.43 13.50
N LYS A 696 39.22 49.35 12.17
CA LYS A 696 38.36 48.50 11.32
C LYS A 696 38.77 47.02 11.42
N GLY A 697 37.83 46.16 11.81
CA GLY A 697 37.95 44.69 11.79
C GLY A 697 36.79 44.03 11.04
N LYS A 698 37.03 42.87 10.43
CA LYS A 698 36.05 42.16 9.58
C LYS A 698 34.79 41.76 10.37
N LYS A 699 33.60 41.97 9.79
CA LYS A 699 32.39 41.25 10.23
C LYS A 699 32.40 39.85 9.62
N ASP A 700 32.51 38.82 10.44
CA ASP A 700 32.29 37.46 10.00
C ASP A 700 30.81 37.24 9.62
N LYS A 701 30.58 36.70 8.43
CA LYS A 701 29.25 36.27 8.01
C LYS A 701 28.89 34.98 8.74
N LYS A 702 28.23 35.08 9.91
CA LYS A 702 27.52 33.93 10.50
C LYS A 702 26.48 33.44 9.49
N HIS A 703 26.73 32.28 8.87
CA HIS A 703 25.77 31.60 8.01
C HIS A 703 24.53 31.25 8.85
N LYS A 704 23.39 31.90 8.58
CA LYS A 704 22.11 31.47 9.14
C LYS A 704 21.74 30.13 8.48
N LYS A 705 21.87 28.99 9.19
CA LYS A 705 21.22 27.75 8.77
C LYS A 705 19.71 28.02 8.62
N HIS A 706 19.20 27.98 7.40
CA HIS A 706 17.77 28.14 7.14
C HIS A 706 17.01 26.89 7.61
N LYS A 707 16.52 26.90 8.86
CA LYS A 707 15.59 25.86 9.37
C LYS A 707 14.50 25.62 8.32
N HIS A 708 14.26 24.37 7.94
CA HIS A 708 13.12 24.08 7.08
C HIS A 708 11.82 24.19 7.89
N GLY A 709 10.76 24.63 7.22
CA GLY A 709 9.45 24.68 7.83
C GLY A 709 8.93 23.26 8.06
N THR A 710 8.80 22.87 9.33
CA THR A 710 8.20 21.59 9.78
C THR A 710 6.76 21.39 9.30
N LYS A 711 6.14 22.43 8.74
CA LYS A 711 4.81 22.47 8.11
C LYS A 711 4.82 22.15 6.59
N SER A 712 5.98 21.95 5.96
CA SER A 712 6.05 21.59 4.53
C SER A 712 5.50 20.18 4.27
N ALA A 713 4.89 19.96 3.10
CA ALA A 713 4.29 18.67 2.76
C ALA A 713 5.36 17.58 2.53
N TRP A 714 6.54 17.95 2.02
CA TRP A 714 7.67 17.04 1.94
C TRP A 714 8.17 16.59 3.32
N PHE A 715 8.43 17.52 4.25
CA PHE A 715 8.83 17.17 5.61
C PHE A 715 7.76 16.31 6.30
N THR A 716 6.49 16.67 6.13
CA THR A 716 5.35 15.88 6.64
C THR A 716 5.31 14.46 6.06
N PHE A 717 5.54 14.33 4.75
CA PHE A 717 5.55 13.05 4.04
C PHE A 717 6.69 12.15 4.51
N VAL A 718 7.92 12.67 4.59
CA VAL A 718 9.07 11.90 5.11
C VAL A 718 8.85 11.49 6.56
N ARG A 719 8.35 12.39 7.42
CA ARG A 719 8.05 12.08 8.83
C ARG A 719 7.06 10.93 8.97
N ARG A 720 6.00 10.90 8.15
CA ARG A 720 4.97 9.84 8.14
C ARG A 720 5.47 8.54 7.53
N ALA A 721 6.32 8.60 6.51
CA ALA A 721 6.92 7.42 5.91
C ALA A 721 7.63 6.56 6.97
N PHE A 722 8.31 7.20 7.93
CA PHE A 722 8.95 6.55 9.08
C PHE A 722 8.08 6.52 10.36
N VAL A 723 6.75 6.67 10.25
CA VAL A 723 5.76 6.63 11.35
C VAL A 723 6.15 7.55 12.53
N GLY A 724 6.82 8.67 12.24
CA GLY A 724 7.30 9.64 13.22
C GLY A 724 8.48 9.22 14.10
N THR A 725 9.18 8.11 13.84
CA THR A 725 10.35 7.68 14.64
C THR A 725 11.62 8.48 14.37
N MET A 726 11.77 9.03 13.16
CA MET A 726 12.96 9.75 12.72
C MET A 726 13.02 11.17 13.32
N ASP A 727 14.18 11.57 13.84
CA ASP A 727 14.36 12.89 14.46
C ASP A 727 14.12 14.01 13.43
N PRO A 728 13.40 15.10 13.76
CA PRO A 728 13.22 16.26 12.90
C PRO A 728 14.52 16.83 12.29
N ARG A 729 15.65 16.72 12.99
CA ARG A 729 16.97 17.14 12.51
C ARG A 729 17.55 16.18 11.48
N ASP A 730 17.40 14.88 11.70
CA ASP A 730 17.83 13.85 10.74
C ASP A 730 17.01 13.97 9.44
N ILE A 731 15.73 14.31 9.53
CA ILE A 731 14.88 14.63 8.37
C ILE A 731 15.41 15.87 7.64
N ASP A 732 15.73 16.95 8.37
CA ASP A 732 16.27 18.18 7.78
C ASP A 732 17.68 17.99 7.18
N GLU A 733 18.50 17.08 7.72
CA GLU A 733 19.85 16.76 7.25
C GLU A 733 19.87 15.78 6.07
N GLN A 734 19.02 14.75 6.05
CA GLN A 734 19.00 13.74 4.98
C GLN A 734 18.08 14.09 3.80
N PHE A 735 17.04 14.91 4.00
CA PHE A 735 15.99 15.14 2.98
C PHE A 735 15.74 16.61 2.61
N CYS A 736 16.30 17.58 3.35
CA CYS A 736 16.07 19.00 3.11
C CYS A 736 17.32 19.80 2.72
N GLN A 737 18.49 19.47 3.27
CA GLN A 737 19.78 20.02 2.83
C GLN A 737 20.16 19.41 1.47
N GLY A 738 20.63 20.24 0.51
CA GLY A 738 20.99 19.82 -0.85
C GLY A 738 20.14 20.40 -2.00
N VAL A 739 19.39 21.49 -1.80
CA VAL A 739 18.62 22.17 -2.89
C VAL A 739 19.40 23.34 -3.51
N ASP A 740 20.44 23.86 -2.84
CA ASP A 740 21.07 25.13 -3.19
C ASP A 740 22.37 24.99 -4.02
N GLU A 741 23.01 23.80 -4.06
CA GLU A 741 24.35 23.64 -4.69
C GLU A 741 24.31 23.43 -6.23
N GLU A 742 23.30 22.74 -6.78
CA GLU A 742 23.20 22.51 -8.24
C GLU A 742 22.89 23.79 -9.08
N VAL A 743 22.74 24.96 -8.44
CA VAL A 743 22.35 26.21 -9.11
C VAL A 743 23.53 27.17 -9.34
N GLU A 744 24.61 27.12 -8.53
CA GLU A 744 25.75 28.03 -8.70
C GLU A 744 26.77 27.55 -9.75
N GLU A 745 27.01 26.24 -9.93
CA GLU A 745 28.00 25.75 -10.91
C GLU A 745 27.62 26.02 -12.37
N GLN A 746 26.33 26.10 -12.72
CA GLN A 746 25.89 26.49 -14.08
C GLN A 746 25.85 28.01 -14.29
N GLY A 747 26.29 28.80 -13.29
CA GLY A 747 26.42 30.25 -13.37
C GLY A 747 27.83 30.76 -13.70
N MET A 748 28.83 29.89 -13.88
CA MET A 748 30.25 30.27 -13.99
C MET A 748 30.97 29.87 -15.30
N GLU A 749 30.26 29.37 -16.32
CA GLU A 749 30.76 29.30 -17.70
C GLU A 749 29.75 29.89 -18.70
N LEU A 750 29.75 31.23 -18.85
CA LEU A 750 29.24 31.94 -20.04
C LEU A 750 29.74 33.41 -20.12
#